data_AF-A0A0N1H7V3-F1
#
_entry.id   AF-A0A0N1H7V3-F1
#
_cell.length_a   1.000
_cell.length_b   1.000
_cell.length_c   1.000
_cell.angle_alpha   90.00
_cell.angle_beta   90.00
_cell.angle_gamma   90.00
#
_symmetry.space_group_name_H-M   'P 1'
#
loop_
_entity.id
_entity.type
_entity.pdbx_description
1 polymer ?
#
loop_
_entity_poly.entity_id
_entity_poly.type
_entity_poly.pdbx_seq_one_letter_code
_entity_poly.pdbx_strand_id
1 'polypeptide(L)'
;MPEVIDLKILQSEGRNPKSLNIDVVSTAELCRIINDEDQTVAGAVQKCLPSIARAVDALTAVVQSGGRVIYVGAGTSGRLGVLDASELPPTYSADPSQFVALIAGGDRALRHAQEGAEDDVDQAIRDLQAINLQRCDALIGIAASGRTPYVLSCLKHAKAKGCITIGVACSSPSAMSNGGDVDFMIEVVTGAEVVTGSTRMKAGTATKIILNMLSTGVQIRMGKTYGNMMVDVKSTNLKLQQRARNIIREVCGPTCSASDTTLDGILAESRGSVKLAIVMVHLHLTAGVAQQRLEDANGILADVLRRSQPPRDTTGVVKPSPRSVLCIDGGGSKCAAYILTDNGESGTAVGPPCNVTTSSLQEALATIREVTEEAIGTCPSLQAQTLDDVSFDGIWVGLAGFDRPRVATALRPMVEALFQATCPARVKVTNDLELLATAAGGASGKDVCVLIAGTGSIAMAFRSTSTGYVKVGRAGGWGPLLGDDGSGFDIGRRALRYVLDSCEANAVSTESEDSLVPAVFDHLGIVKGPEAVQGILNCLLPSSDGRKLDARQRVADVARIVVEQQSSSEIAANIIAGSIACMTQLLKRLAEATAIDAPTSKLVITGGLLNAPTFQNQLEQAVLASRLDFSSSETVLKPGLVGAQHLLQEARNGPCST
;
A
#
# COMPACT_ATOMS: atom_id res chain seq x y z
N MET A 1 -9.54 51.63 -11.14
CA MET A 1 -9.10 50.61 -12.11
C MET A 1 -7.62 50.39 -11.88
N PRO A 2 -7.11 49.15 -11.70
CA PRO A 2 -5.68 48.94 -11.87
C PRO A 2 -5.34 49.23 -13.34
N GLU A 3 -4.36 50.10 -13.56
CA GLU A 3 -3.73 50.35 -14.86
C GLU A 3 -3.08 49.05 -15.37
N VAL A 4 -3.49 48.61 -16.57
CA VAL A 4 -2.88 47.55 -17.39
C VAL A 4 -2.67 46.19 -16.69
N ILE A 5 -3.49 45.21 -17.06
CA ILE A 5 -3.35 43.82 -16.63
C ILE A 5 -2.12 43.18 -17.32
N ASP A 6 -1.04 42.88 -16.58
CA ASP A 6 0.09 42.12 -17.11
C ASP A 6 -0.20 40.60 -17.07
N LEU A 7 -0.52 40.04 -18.23
CA LEU A 7 -0.76 38.61 -18.42
C LEU A 7 0.53 37.78 -18.46
N LYS A 8 1.69 38.38 -18.77
CA LYS A 8 2.94 37.64 -19.03
C LYS A 8 3.51 36.96 -17.80
N ILE A 9 3.09 37.40 -16.62
CA ILE A 9 3.54 36.86 -15.32
C ILE A 9 2.82 35.54 -14.99
N LEU A 10 1.67 35.27 -15.62
CA LEU A 10 0.89 34.06 -15.37
C LEU A 10 1.48 32.86 -16.10
N GLN A 11 1.75 31.77 -15.37
CA GLN A 11 2.24 30.52 -15.96
C GLN A 11 1.27 29.91 -16.99
N SER A 12 -0.03 30.19 -16.85
CA SER A 12 -1.08 29.73 -17.77
C SER A 12 -1.06 30.43 -19.14
N GLU A 13 -0.49 31.64 -19.21
CA GLU A 13 -0.44 32.48 -20.41
C GLU A 13 0.89 32.32 -21.18
N GLY A 14 1.85 31.57 -20.62
CA GLY A 14 3.11 31.26 -21.27
C GLY A 14 2.93 30.36 -22.50
N ARG A 15 3.80 30.53 -23.50
CA ARG A 15 3.85 29.62 -24.65
C ARG A 15 4.55 28.31 -24.26
N ASN A 16 3.95 27.18 -24.59
CA ASN A 16 4.56 25.87 -24.35
C ASN A 16 5.62 25.56 -25.43
N PRO A 17 6.90 25.34 -25.06
CA PRO A 17 7.96 25.09 -26.02
C PRO A 17 7.78 23.77 -26.80
N LYS A 18 7.01 22.82 -26.25
CA LYS A 18 6.76 21.52 -26.90
C LYS A 18 5.65 21.57 -27.96
N SER A 19 4.87 22.65 -28.02
CA SER A 19 3.75 22.79 -28.95
C SER A 19 3.86 24.00 -29.87
N LEU A 20 5.07 24.56 -30.04
CA LEU A 20 5.30 25.77 -30.86
C LEU A 20 4.79 25.65 -32.30
N ASN A 21 4.85 24.44 -32.87
CA ASN A 21 4.49 24.13 -34.26
C ASN A 21 3.36 23.08 -34.32
N ILE A 22 2.48 23.03 -33.32
CA ILE A 22 1.43 21.98 -33.22
C ILE A 22 0.41 22.02 -34.38
N ASP A 23 0.30 23.15 -35.07
CA ASP A 23 -0.58 23.35 -36.22
C ASP A 23 -0.07 22.69 -37.52
N VAL A 24 1.21 22.31 -37.58
CA VAL A 24 1.83 21.73 -38.79
C VAL A 24 2.35 20.29 -38.61
N VAL A 25 2.18 19.69 -37.43
CA VAL A 25 2.50 18.27 -37.21
C VAL A 25 1.39 17.34 -37.71
N SER A 26 1.68 16.04 -37.83
CA SER A 26 0.64 15.06 -38.13
C SER A 26 -0.38 14.99 -36.99
N THR A 27 -1.62 14.56 -37.29
CA THR A 27 -2.66 14.38 -36.27
C THR A 27 -2.23 13.42 -35.15
N ALA A 28 -1.47 12.37 -35.48
CA ALA A 28 -0.96 11.42 -34.49
C ALA A 28 0.04 12.11 -33.52
N GLU A 29 0.93 12.93 -34.06
CA GLU A 29 1.89 13.69 -33.28
C GLU A 29 1.20 14.79 -32.44
N LEU A 30 0.20 15.47 -33.00
CA LEU A 30 -0.66 16.41 -32.28
C LEU A 30 -1.29 15.74 -31.04
N CYS A 31 -1.89 14.55 -31.21
CA CYS A 31 -2.49 13.80 -30.10
C CYS A 31 -1.44 13.40 -29.06
N ARG A 32 -0.23 12.99 -29.50
CA ARG A 32 0.87 12.65 -28.60
C ARG A 32 1.32 13.84 -27.76
N ILE A 33 1.51 15.02 -28.39
CA ILE A 33 1.89 16.25 -27.69
C ILE A 33 0.85 16.63 -26.62
N ILE A 34 -0.44 16.53 -26.94
CA ILE A 34 -1.51 16.80 -25.97
C ILE A 34 -1.43 15.81 -24.79
N ASN A 35 -1.35 14.51 -25.08
CA ASN A 35 -1.33 13.48 -24.05
C ASN A 35 -0.07 13.53 -23.15
N ASP A 36 1.10 13.86 -23.73
CA ASP A 36 2.34 14.01 -22.97
C ASP A 36 2.25 15.16 -21.96
N GLU A 37 1.51 16.23 -22.30
CA GLU A 37 1.24 17.33 -21.39
C GLU A 37 0.17 16.94 -20.35
N ASP A 38 -0.88 16.21 -20.73
CA ASP A 38 -1.90 15.72 -19.78
C ASP A 38 -1.31 14.80 -18.69
N GLN A 39 -0.32 13.96 -19.03
CA GLN A 39 0.39 13.11 -18.07
C GLN A 39 1.06 13.89 -16.94
N THR A 40 1.39 15.17 -17.17
CA THR A 40 2.03 16.01 -16.14
C THR A 40 1.06 16.47 -15.05
N VAL A 41 -0.26 16.43 -15.32
CA VAL A 41 -1.29 16.97 -14.43
C VAL A 41 -1.32 16.26 -13.08
N ALA A 42 -1.27 14.92 -13.06
CA ALA A 42 -1.29 14.15 -11.83
C ALA A 42 -0.09 14.48 -10.91
N GLY A 43 1.09 14.67 -11.50
CA GLY A 43 2.29 15.09 -10.77
C GLY A 43 2.19 16.51 -10.20
N ALA A 44 1.45 17.41 -10.86
CA ALA A 44 1.15 18.73 -10.31
C ALA A 44 0.18 18.64 -9.12
N VAL A 45 -0.91 17.86 -9.25
CA VAL A 45 -1.88 17.62 -8.16
C VAL A 45 -1.22 16.96 -6.95
N GLN A 46 -0.28 16.03 -7.16
CA GLN A 46 0.44 15.34 -6.09
C GLN A 46 1.11 16.31 -5.10
N LYS A 47 1.65 17.43 -5.60
CA LYS A 47 2.30 18.46 -4.78
C LYS A 47 1.31 19.20 -3.87
N CYS A 48 0.02 19.18 -4.21
CA CYS A 48 -1.04 19.88 -3.51
C CYS A 48 -1.77 19.01 -2.47
N LEU A 49 -1.46 17.70 -2.38
CA LEU A 49 -2.17 16.76 -1.49
C LEU A 49 -2.29 17.23 -0.03
N PRO A 50 -1.25 17.83 0.61
CA PRO A 50 -1.40 18.33 1.98
C PRO A 50 -2.42 19.46 2.12
N SER A 51 -2.53 20.36 1.12
CA SER A 51 -3.53 21.42 1.13
C SER A 51 -4.93 20.88 0.83
N ILE A 52 -5.04 19.92 -0.08
CA ILE A 52 -6.31 19.24 -0.40
C ILE A 52 -6.83 18.51 0.84
N ALA A 53 -5.99 17.78 1.56
CA ALA A 53 -6.38 17.07 2.78
C ALA A 53 -6.93 18.01 3.86
N ARG A 54 -6.23 19.13 4.14
CA ARG A 54 -6.71 20.15 5.10
C ARG A 54 -8.05 20.77 4.67
N ALA A 55 -8.22 21.01 3.37
CA ALA A 55 -9.49 21.49 2.82
C ALA A 55 -10.62 20.46 3.00
N VAL A 56 -10.37 19.16 2.75
CA VAL A 56 -11.34 18.09 3.00
C VAL A 56 -11.79 18.05 4.46
N ASP A 57 -10.85 18.14 5.41
CA ASP A 57 -11.18 18.10 6.84
C ASP A 57 -12.05 19.29 7.25
N ALA A 58 -11.71 20.50 6.77
CA ALA A 58 -12.49 21.70 7.02
C ALA A 58 -13.91 21.64 6.42
N LEU A 59 -14.03 21.17 5.18
CA LEU A 59 -15.33 20.98 4.52
C LEU A 59 -16.16 19.89 5.19
N THR A 60 -15.53 18.82 5.67
CA THR A 60 -16.21 17.76 6.42
C THR A 60 -16.87 18.32 7.67
N ALA A 61 -16.15 19.14 8.45
CA ALA A 61 -16.70 19.76 9.66
C ALA A 61 -17.90 20.68 9.36
N VAL A 62 -17.85 21.42 8.25
CA VAL A 62 -18.97 22.25 7.75
C VAL A 62 -20.20 21.39 7.47
N VAL A 63 -20.03 20.33 6.67
CA VAL A 63 -21.14 19.46 6.27
C VAL A 63 -21.71 18.69 7.46
N GLN A 64 -20.88 18.23 8.40
CA GLN A 64 -21.31 17.61 9.65
C GLN A 64 -22.17 18.53 10.51
N SER A 65 -21.89 19.83 10.47
CA SER A 65 -22.66 20.86 11.19
C SER A 65 -23.92 21.30 10.43
N GLY A 66 -24.25 20.65 9.32
CA GLY A 66 -25.41 20.98 8.48
C GLY A 66 -25.19 22.16 7.52
N GLY A 67 -23.96 22.67 7.40
CA GLY A 67 -23.60 23.70 6.43
C GLY A 67 -23.47 23.16 5.00
N ARG A 68 -23.59 24.06 4.03
CA ARG A 68 -23.42 23.73 2.60
C ARG A 68 -22.02 24.07 2.12
N VAL A 69 -21.60 23.42 1.03
CA VAL A 69 -20.38 23.75 0.30
C VAL A 69 -20.75 24.43 -1.01
N ILE A 70 -20.29 25.66 -1.20
CA ILE A 70 -20.64 26.49 -2.35
C ILE A 70 -19.45 26.59 -3.30
N TYR A 71 -19.54 26.00 -4.50
CA TYR A 71 -18.60 26.26 -5.58
C TYR A 71 -18.93 27.58 -6.27
N VAL A 72 -17.93 28.40 -6.55
CA VAL A 72 -18.08 29.59 -7.39
C VAL A 72 -16.98 29.66 -8.44
N GLY A 73 -17.34 30.01 -9.67
CA GLY A 73 -16.38 30.14 -10.76
C GLY A 73 -16.98 30.77 -12.01
N ALA A 74 -16.13 31.13 -12.97
CA ALA A 74 -16.55 31.56 -14.30
C ALA A 74 -16.12 30.54 -15.37
N GLY A 75 -16.79 30.57 -16.53
CA GLY A 75 -16.40 29.73 -17.68
C GLY A 75 -16.22 28.25 -17.33
N THR A 76 -15.08 27.67 -17.72
CA THR A 76 -14.77 26.26 -17.44
C THR A 76 -14.72 25.96 -15.95
N SER A 77 -14.16 26.85 -15.12
CA SER A 77 -14.06 26.66 -13.68
C SER A 77 -15.44 26.55 -13.02
N GLY A 78 -16.38 27.44 -13.38
CA GLY A 78 -17.76 27.37 -12.90
C GLY A 78 -18.48 26.09 -13.37
N ARG A 79 -18.29 25.68 -14.64
CA ARG A 79 -18.87 24.44 -15.18
C ARG A 79 -18.35 23.19 -14.47
N LEU A 80 -17.08 23.15 -14.08
CA LEU A 80 -16.50 22.02 -13.33
C LEU A 80 -17.07 21.94 -11.91
N GLY A 81 -17.33 23.09 -11.26
CA GLY A 81 -18.04 23.13 -9.98
C GLY A 81 -19.47 22.58 -10.11
N VAL A 82 -20.19 22.95 -11.17
CA VAL A 82 -21.53 22.42 -11.45
C VAL A 82 -21.50 20.92 -11.74
N LEU A 83 -20.53 20.46 -12.54
CA LEU A 83 -20.32 19.04 -12.84
C LEU A 83 -20.15 18.23 -11.55
N ASP A 84 -19.19 18.59 -10.70
CA ASP A 84 -18.90 17.87 -9.46
C ASP A 84 -20.12 17.85 -8.52
N ALA A 85 -20.76 19.01 -8.28
CA ALA A 85 -21.96 19.08 -7.45
C ALA A 85 -23.11 18.20 -7.97
N SER A 86 -23.31 18.16 -9.29
CA SER A 86 -24.39 17.36 -9.92
C SER A 86 -24.19 15.85 -9.79
N GLU A 87 -22.94 15.39 -9.59
CA GLU A 87 -22.60 13.97 -9.47
C GLU A 87 -22.78 13.45 -8.04
N LEU A 88 -22.86 14.32 -7.02
CA LEU A 88 -22.96 13.88 -5.62
C LEU A 88 -24.31 13.24 -5.26
N PRO A 89 -25.48 13.76 -5.67
CA PRO A 89 -26.76 13.10 -5.38
C PRO A 89 -26.86 11.67 -5.95
N PRO A 90 -26.55 11.39 -7.23
CA PRO A 90 -26.63 10.03 -7.76
C PRO A 90 -25.52 9.10 -7.23
N THR A 91 -24.38 9.65 -6.77
CA THR A 91 -23.22 8.87 -6.30
C THR A 91 -23.30 8.57 -4.80
N TYR A 92 -23.68 9.51 -3.96
CA TYR A 92 -23.64 9.36 -2.50
C TYR A 92 -25.00 9.49 -1.82
N SER A 93 -26.08 9.54 -2.63
CA SER A 93 -27.42 9.91 -2.16
C SER A 93 -27.38 11.19 -1.31
N ALA A 94 -26.49 12.11 -1.69
CA ALA A 94 -26.31 13.39 -1.02
C ALA A 94 -27.53 14.27 -1.22
N ASP A 95 -27.85 15.12 -0.24
CA ASP A 95 -28.86 16.15 -0.45
C ASP A 95 -28.40 17.09 -1.59
N PRO A 96 -29.23 17.36 -2.61
CA PRO A 96 -28.88 18.26 -3.70
C PRO A 96 -28.50 19.69 -3.26
N SER A 97 -28.85 20.10 -2.04
CA SER A 97 -28.48 21.38 -1.46
C SER A 97 -27.15 21.35 -0.69
N GLN A 98 -26.57 20.17 -0.44
CA GLN A 98 -25.32 20.02 0.32
C GLN A 98 -24.13 20.65 -0.41
N PHE A 99 -24.04 20.44 -1.73
CA PHE A 99 -23.08 21.10 -2.60
C PHE A 99 -23.84 21.88 -3.67
N VAL A 100 -23.63 23.19 -3.71
CA VAL A 100 -24.28 24.10 -4.65
C VAL A 100 -23.21 24.78 -5.47
N ALA A 101 -23.45 24.92 -6.78
CA ALA A 101 -22.51 25.59 -7.66
C ALA A 101 -23.12 26.84 -8.28
N LEU A 102 -22.39 27.94 -8.20
CA LEU A 102 -22.68 29.20 -8.87
C LEU A 102 -21.68 29.43 -9.99
N ILE A 103 -22.21 29.73 -11.18
CA ILE A 103 -21.41 30.10 -12.34
C ILE A 103 -21.71 31.55 -12.70
N ALA A 104 -20.66 32.35 -12.91
CA ALA A 104 -20.80 33.72 -13.38
C ALA A 104 -21.60 33.75 -14.70
N GLY A 105 -22.67 34.55 -14.75
CA GLY A 105 -23.62 34.60 -15.86
C GLY A 105 -24.80 33.61 -15.76
N GLY A 106 -24.90 32.86 -14.66
CA GLY A 106 -26.01 31.96 -14.33
C GLY A 106 -26.13 30.75 -15.26
N ASP A 107 -27.26 30.05 -15.23
CA ASP A 107 -27.48 28.78 -15.97
C ASP A 107 -27.19 28.87 -17.47
N ARG A 108 -27.40 30.03 -18.09
CA ARG A 108 -27.08 30.23 -19.51
C ARG A 108 -25.58 30.06 -19.79
N ALA A 109 -24.72 30.37 -18.81
CA ALA A 109 -23.28 30.20 -18.87
C ALA A 109 -22.84 28.72 -18.99
N LEU A 110 -23.70 27.76 -18.62
CA LEU A 110 -23.41 26.33 -18.71
C LEU A 110 -23.13 25.89 -20.15
N ARG A 111 -23.90 26.42 -21.11
CA ARG A 111 -23.81 26.03 -22.53
C ARG A 111 -23.20 27.10 -23.42
N HIS A 112 -23.24 28.36 -23.00
CA HIS A 112 -22.77 29.50 -23.80
C HIS A 112 -21.87 30.39 -22.97
N ALA A 113 -20.75 30.86 -23.50
CA ALA A 113 -19.97 31.88 -22.79
C ALA A 113 -20.79 33.18 -22.67
N GLN A 114 -20.66 33.86 -21.53
CA GLN A 114 -21.21 35.19 -21.32
C GLN A 114 -20.07 36.19 -21.17
N GLU A 115 -19.92 37.08 -22.14
CA GLU A 115 -18.89 38.11 -22.10
C GLU A 115 -19.09 39.04 -20.90
N GLY A 116 -18.00 39.38 -20.22
CA GLY A 116 -17.99 40.30 -19.07
C GLY A 116 -18.53 39.73 -17.75
N ALA A 117 -19.16 38.55 -17.75
CA ALA A 117 -19.72 37.97 -16.53
C ALA A 117 -18.65 37.67 -15.47
N GLU A 118 -17.43 37.32 -15.89
CA GLU A 118 -16.32 37.00 -14.99
C GLU A 118 -15.73 38.24 -14.28
N ASP A 119 -16.02 39.44 -14.80
CA ASP A 119 -15.56 40.72 -14.28
C ASP A 119 -16.62 41.43 -13.42
N ASP A 120 -17.85 40.94 -13.37
CA ASP A 120 -18.96 41.55 -12.62
C ASP A 120 -18.89 41.20 -11.12
N VAL A 121 -18.23 42.07 -10.36
CA VAL A 121 -18.06 41.94 -8.90
C VAL A 121 -19.36 42.12 -8.12
N ASP A 122 -20.35 42.82 -8.66
CA ASP A 122 -21.62 43.08 -7.98
C ASP A 122 -22.58 41.90 -8.17
N GLN A 123 -22.55 41.25 -9.34
CA GLN A 123 -23.32 40.04 -9.60
C GLN A 123 -22.89 38.90 -8.68
N ALA A 124 -21.59 38.78 -8.38
CA ALA A 124 -21.08 37.84 -7.39
C ALA A 124 -21.81 37.95 -6.04
N ILE A 125 -22.04 39.17 -5.55
CA ILE A 125 -22.74 39.41 -4.28
C ILE A 125 -24.22 39.07 -4.42
N ARG A 126 -24.87 39.46 -5.53
CA ARG A 126 -26.28 39.15 -5.79
C ARG A 126 -26.53 37.64 -5.83
N ASP A 127 -25.63 36.88 -6.46
CA ASP A 127 -25.75 35.42 -6.55
C ASP A 127 -25.62 34.75 -5.17
N LEU A 128 -24.65 35.18 -4.35
CA LEU A 128 -24.51 34.69 -2.98
C LEU A 128 -25.68 35.05 -2.07
N GLN A 129 -26.28 36.22 -2.27
CA GLN A 129 -27.51 36.62 -1.58
C GLN A 129 -28.72 35.80 -2.02
N ALA A 130 -28.84 35.48 -3.30
CA ALA A 130 -29.94 34.70 -3.85
C ALA A 130 -30.00 33.28 -3.28
N ILE A 131 -28.84 32.66 -3.01
CA ILE A 131 -28.76 31.37 -2.31
C ILE A 131 -28.76 31.49 -0.78
N ASN A 132 -28.92 32.70 -0.27
CA ASN A 132 -28.90 33.04 1.15
C ASN A 132 -27.69 32.44 1.88
N LEU A 133 -26.47 32.72 1.40
CA LEU A 133 -25.22 32.23 2.01
C LEU A 133 -25.21 32.45 3.52
N GLN A 134 -24.91 31.43 4.32
CA GLN A 134 -24.86 31.50 5.79
C GLN A 134 -23.44 31.37 6.31
N ARG A 135 -23.18 31.85 7.53
CA ARG A 135 -21.87 31.71 8.19
C ARG A 135 -21.45 30.24 8.38
N CYS A 136 -22.41 29.32 8.50
CA CYS A 136 -22.13 27.90 8.61
C CYS A 136 -21.75 27.24 7.28
N ASP A 137 -21.91 27.93 6.15
CA ASP A 137 -21.51 27.42 4.83
C ASP A 137 -19.98 27.59 4.63
N ALA A 138 -19.44 26.82 3.68
CA ALA A 138 -18.10 27.01 3.13
C ALA A 138 -18.18 27.42 1.66
N LEU A 139 -17.21 28.22 1.21
CA LEU A 139 -17.13 28.67 -0.18
C LEU A 139 -15.80 28.27 -0.82
N ILE A 140 -15.88 27.67 -2.00
CA ILE A 140 -14.74 27.23 -2.81
C ILE A 140 -14.71 28.09 -4.08
N GLY A 141 -13.75 29.01 -4.14
CA GLY A 141 -13.51 29.88 -5.29
C GLY A 141 -12.56 29.23 -6.29
N ILE A 142 -13.01 29.08 -7.54
CA ILE A 142 -12.27 28.38 -8.58
C ILE A 142 -11.94 29.37 -9.71
N ALA A 143 -10.65 29.65 -9.91
CA ALA A 143 -10.18 30.37 -11.09
C ALA A 143 -8.78 29.93 -11.47
N ALA A 144 -8.60 29.38 -12.67
CA ALA A 144 -7.29 28.93 -13.15
C ALA A 144 -6.23 30.06 -13.10
N SER A 145 -6.62 31.29 -13.44
CA SER A 145 -5.75 32.48 -13.37
C SER A 145 -5.48 32.96 -11.95
N GLY A 146 -6.27 32.52 -10.97
CA GLY A 146 -6.19 32.93 -9.57
C GLY A 146 -6.56 34.40 -9.32
N ARG A 147 -7.21 35.07 -10.27
CA ARG A 147 -7.47 36.52 -10.22
C ARG A 147 -8.83 36.99 -10.75
N THR A 148 -9.72 36.07 -11.14
CA THR A 148 -11.03 36.41 -11.72
C THR A 148 -11.86 37.27 -10.76
N PRO A 149 -12.25 38.50 -11.13
CA PRO A 149 -12.90 39.44 -10.21
C PRO A 149 -14.18 38.92 -9.55
N TYR A 150 -15.06 38.24 -10.31
CA TYR A 150 -16.27 37.61 -9.77
C TYR A 150 -15.93 36.66 -8.60
N VAL A 151 -14.93 35.81 -8.78
CA VAL A 151 -14.52 34.81 -7.78
C VAL A 151 -13.88 35.47 -6.56
N LEU A 152 -13.02 36.47 -6.77
CA LEU A 152 -12.41 37.24 -5.68
C LEU A 152 -13.47 37.97 -4.84
N SER A 153 -14.49 38.56 -5.49
CA SER A 153 -15.62 39.20 -4.81
C SER A 153 -16.41 38.21 -3.95
N CYS A 154 -16.69 37.01 -4.48
CA CYS A 154 -17.34 35.95 -3.73
C CYS A 154 -16.55 35.51 -2.49
N LEU A 155 -15.23 35.27 -2.65
CA LEU A 155 -14.34 34.85 -1.55
C LEU A 155 -14.30 35.91 -0.45
N LYS A 156 -14.11 37.17 -0.82
CA LYS A 156 -14.11 38.31 0.12
C LYS A 156 -15.43 38.41 0.88
N HIS A 157 -16.57 38.27 0.20
CA HIS A 157 -17.88 38.34 0.84
C HIS A 157 -18.10 37.18 1.83
N ALA A 158 -17.77 35.96 1.43
CA ALA A 158 -17.87 34.78 2.28
C ALA A 158 -16.96 34.90 3.52
N LYS A 159 -15.72 35.37 3.32
CA LYS A 159 -14.78 35.61 4.42
C LYS A 159 -15.32 36.62 5.44
N ALA A 160 -15.83 37.75 4.95
CA ALA A 160 -16.43 38.78 5.79
C ALA A 160 -17.67 38.27 6.57
N LYS A 161 -18.40 37.29 6.02
CA LYS A 161 -19.53 36.62 6.67
C LYS A 161 -19.12 35.57 7.69
N GLY A 162 -17.83 35.21 7.73
CA GLY A 162 -17.27 34.20 8.63
C GLY A 162 -17.38 32.77 8.13
N CYS A 163 -17.64 32.58 6.83
CA CYS A 163 -17.58 31.27 6.18
C CYS A 163 -16.12 30.80 6.08
N ILE A 164 -15.92 29.48 6.01
CA ILE A 164 -14.62 28.92 5.59
C ILE A 164 -14.44 29.18 4.10
N THR A 165 -13.27 29.69 3.69
CA THR A 165 -12.98 29.98 2.28
C THR A 165 -11.81 29.16 1.74
N ILE A 166 -11.99 28.60 0.54
CA ILE A 166 -11.01 27.75 -0.13
C ILE A 166 -10.78 28.30 -1.54
N GLY A 167 -9.51 28.46 -1.92
CA GLY A 167 -9.12 28.93 -3.25
C GLY A 167 -8.49 27.81 -4.07
N VAL A 168 -8.92 27.64 -5.31
CA VAL A 168 -8.33 26.71 -6.28
C VAL A 168 -7.85 27.51 -7.50
N ALA A 169 -6.54 27.54 -7.70
CA ALA A 169 -5.89 28.25 -8.80
C ALA A 169 -4.79 27.40 -9.46
N CYS A 170 -4.48 27.72 -10.72
CA CYS A 170 -3.42 27.06 -11.49
C CYS A 170 -2.22 27.99 -11.75
N SER A 171 -2.17 29.11 -11.02
CA SER A 171 -1.11 30.10 -11.01
C SER A 171 -0.59 30.29 -9.58
N SER A 172 0.70 30.62 -9.44
CA SER A 172 1.32 30.89 -8.14
C SER A 172 2.47 31.89 -8.28
N PRO A 173 2.54 32.96 -7.47
CA PRO A 173 1.48 33.41 -6.57
C PRO A 173 0.26 33.90 -7.35
N SER A 174 -0.90 33.91 -6.70
CA SER A 174 -2.17 34.35 -7.28
C SER A 174 -2.75 35.56 -6.53
N ALA A 175 -3.71 36.27 -7.12
CA ALA A 175 -4.42 37.32 -6.38
C ALA A 175 -5.24 36.72 -5.22
N MET A 176 -5.73 35.48 -5.37
CA MET A 176 -6.35 34.69 -4.31
C MET A 176 -5.40 34.46 -3.12
N SER A 177 -4.16 34.03 -3.38
CA SER A 177 -3.19 33.76 -2.31
C SER A 177 -2.76 35.01 -1.55
N ASN A 178 -2.76 36.17 -2.23
CA ASN A 178 -2.30 37.43 -1.66
C ASN A 178 -3.41 38.26 -1.00
N GLY A 179 -4.68 37.96 -1.29
CA GLY A 179 -5.81 38.79 -0.85
C GLY A 179 -6.19 38.66 0.63
N GLY A 180 -5.73 37.61 1.33
CA GLY A 180 -6.10 37.34 2.73
C GLY A 180 -7.53 36.81 2.93
N ASP A 181 -8.30 36.67 1.84
CA ASP A 181 -9.69 36.22 1.85
C ASP A 181 -9.85 34.69 1.76
N VAL A 182 -8.74 33.93 1.72
CA VAL A 182 -8.69 32.48 1.54
C VAL A 182 -8.04 31.80 2.75
N ASP A 183 -8.76 30.91 3.43
CA ASP A 183 -8.23 30.11 4.55
C ASP A 183 -7.37 28.93 4.07
N PHE A 184 -7.84 28.24 3.02
CA PHE A 184 -7.15 27.08 2.46
C PHE A 184 -6.88 27.30 0.98
N MET A 185 -5.61 27.55 0.64
CA MET A 185 -5.19 27.76 -0.75
C MET A 185 -4.65 26.47 -1.38
N ILE A 186 -5.15 26.14 -2.57
CA ILE A 186 -4.71 25.02 -3.40
C ILE A 186 -4.21 25.60 -4.74
N GLU A 187 -2.90 25.73 -4.88
CA GLU A 187 -2.24 26.21 -6.10
C GLU A 187 -1.65 25.04 -6.89
N VAL A 188 -2.33 24.63 -7.95
CA VAL A 188 -1.94 23.51 -8.82
C VAL A 188 -1.32 24.04 -10.12
N VAL A 189 -0.04 24.41 -10.06
CA VAL A 189 0.66 24.96 -11.24
C VAL A 189 0.94 23.86 -12.27
N THR A 190 0.14 23.81 -13.33
CA THR A 190 0.27 22.87 -14.46
C THR A 190 1.22 23.34 -15.56
N GLY A 191 1.70 24.59 -15.48
CA GLY A 191 2.54 25.24 -16.49
C GLY A 191 1.76 25.64 -17.75
N ALA A 192 2.51 26.03 -18.79
CA ALA A 192 1.98 26.51 -20.06
C ALA A 192 1.09 25.46 -20.76
N GLU A 193 -0.04 25.91 -21.29
CA GLU A 193 -0.99 25.05 -22.01
C GLU A 193 -0.49 24.74 -23.44
N VAL A 194 -0.94 23.61 -23.99
CA VAL A 194 -0.60 23.20 -25.37
C VAL A 194 -1.04 24.26 -26.39
N VAL A 195 -2.26 24.78 -26.21
CA VAL A 195 -2.72 26.01 -26.85
C VAL A 195 -2.61 27.14 -25.83
N THR A 196 -1.75 28.12 -26.11
CA THR A 196 -1.44 29.24 -25.20
C THR A 196 -2.73 29.88 -24.66
N GLY A 197 -2.85 29.98 -23.33
CA GLY A 197 -4.02 30.55 -22.66
C GLY A 197 -5.27 29.65 -22.59
N SER A 198 -5.29 28.49 -23.26
CA SER A 198 -6.44 27.57 -23.26
C SER A 198 -6.51 26.72 -21.98
N THR A 199 -6.72 27.38 -20.84
CA THR A 199 -6.79 26.79 -19.49
C THR A 199 -7.92 25.78 -19.27
N ARG A 200 -8.82 25.61 -20.26
CA ARG A 200 -9.78 24.50 -20.27
C ARG A 200 -9.13 23.12 -20.39
N MET A 201 -7.83 23.06 -20.72
CA MET A 201 -7.05 21.83 -20.90
C MET A 201 -6.44 21.37 -19.57
N LYS A 202 -5.11 21.45 -19.36
CA LYS A 202 -4.47 20.90 -18.16
C LYS A 202 -4.99 21.52 -16.87
N ALA A 203 -5.13 22.84 -16.83
CA ALA A 203 -5.65 23.54 -15.65
C ALA A 203 -7.08 23.10 -15.32
N GLY A 204 -7.94 22.91 -16.32
CA GLY A 204 -9.28 22.35 -16.17
C GLY A 204 -9.25 20.91 -15.65
N THR A 205 -8.40 20.05 -16.20
CA THR A 205 -8.23 18.66 -15.73
C THR A 205 -7.74 18.60 -14.29
N ALA A 206 -6.73 19.40 -13.93
CA ALA A 206 -6.22 19.50 -12.57
C ALA A 206 -7.32 19.95 -11.59
N THR A 207 -8.09 20.97 -11.98
CA THR A 207 -9.24 21.45 -11.21
C THR A 207 -10.25 20.33 -11.00
N LYS A 208 -10.63 19.59 -12.05
CA LYS A 208 -11.57 18.45 -11.93
C LYS A 208 -11.08 17.43 -10.91
N ILE A 209 -9.81 17.03 -10.99
CA ILE A 209 -9.23 16.06 -10.06
C ILE A 209 -9.32 16.56 -8.63
N ILE A 210 -8.98 17.83 -8.39
CA ILE A 210 -9.05 18.45 -7.05
C ILE A 210 -10.49 18.49 -6.53
N LEU A 211 -11.45 18.95 -7.33
CA LEU A 211 -12.86 19.00 -6.91
C LEU A 211 -13.38 17.60 -6.56
N ASN A 212 -13.06 16.59 -7.38
CA ASN A 212 -13.42 15.21 -7.10
C ASN A 212 -12.75 14.70 -5.80
N MET A 213 -11.49 15.06 -5.52
CA MET A 213 -10.85 14.73 -4.24
C MET A 213 -11.54 15.42 -3.06
N LEU A 214 -11.92 16.68 -3.19
CA LEU A 214 -12.60 17.44 -2.14
C LEU A 214 -13.97 16.83 -1.84
N SER A 215 -14.81 16.67 -2.86
CA SER A 215 -16.18 16.17 -2.70
C SER A 215 -16.21 14.70 -2.29
N THR A 216 -15.43 13.83 -2.95
CA THR A 216 -15.33 12.41 -2.59
C THR A 216 -14.75 12.24 -1.19
N GLY A 217 -13.70 13.00 -0.85
CA GLY A 217 -13.08 12.98 0.48
C GLY A 217 -14.09 13.32 1.57
N VAL A 218 -14.85 14.42 1.40
CA VAL A 218 -15.93 14.80 2.32
C VAL A 218 -16.96 13.68 2.44
N GLN A 219 -17.42 13.09 1.34
CA GLN A 219 -18.45 12.05 1.39
C GLN A 219 -17.97 10.75 2.04
N ILE A 220 -16.72 10.36 1.84
CA ILE A 220 -16.10 9.23 2.55
C ILE A 220 -16.09 9.51 4.06
N ARG A 221 -15.68 10.72 4.48
CA ARG A 221 -15.64 11.12 5.89
C ARG A 221 -17.03 11.28 6.53
N MET A 222 -18.05 11.59 5.72
CA MET A 222 -19.47 11.55 6.09
C MET A 222 -20.03 10.11 6.13
N GLY A 223 -19.19 9.09 5.94
CA GLY A 223 -19.58 7.68 6.01
C GLY A 223 -20.39 7.19 4.82
N LYS A 224 -20.42 7.91 3.68
CA LYS A 224 -21.19 7.52 2.48
C LYS A 224 -20.65 6.25 1.80
N THR A 225 -19.47 5.81 2.18
CA THR A 225 -18.82 4.58 1.71
C THR A 225 -18.54 3.60 2.87
N TYR A 226 -18.26 2.35 2.52
CA TYR A 226 -17.67 1.35 3.42
C TYR A 226 -16.54 0.67 2.67
N GLY A 227 -15.31 0.81 3.17
CA GLY A 227 -14.12 0.57 2.36
C GLY A 227 -14.18 1.43 1.08
N ASN A 228 -14.06 0.79 -0.08
CA ASN A 228 -14.20 1.40 -1.40
C ASN A 228 -15.61 1.26 -2.01
N MET A 229 -16.57 0.70 -1.27
CA MET A 229 -17.94 0.47 -1.75
C MET A 229 -18.86 1.65 -1.43
N MET A 230 -19.62 2.07 -2.42
CA MET A 230 -20.66 3.08 -2.32
C MET A 230 -21.91 2.48 -1.69
N VAL A 231 -22.00 2.53 -0.36
CA VAL A 231 -23.08 1.89 0.42
C VAL A 231 -24.28 2.81 0.66
N ASP A 232 -24.16 4.10 0.37
CA ASP A 232 -25.26 5.07 0.48
C ASP A 232 -25.90 5.33 -0.89
N VAL A 233 -26.45 4.28 -1.50
CA VAL A 233 -27.12 4.29 -2.81
C VAL A 233 -28.62 4.12 -2.62
N LYS A 234 -29.41 5.02 -3.18
CA LYS A 234 -30.85 4.80 -3.36
C LYS A 234 -31.13 4.02 -4.63
N SER A 235 -31.80 2.89 -4.46
CA SER A 235 -32.12 1.99 -5.56
C SER A 235 -33.29 2.51 -6.43
N THR A 236 -33.02 3.36 -7.41
CA THR A 236 -34.04 3.98 -8.29
C THR A 236 -34.26 3.26 -9.62
N ASN A 237 -33.43 2.26 -9.97
CA ASN A 237 -33.57 1.47 -11.19
C ASN A 237 -33.05 0.03 -10.98
N LEU A 238 -33.35 -0.87 -11.92
CA LEU A 238 -32.98 -2.30 -11.84
C LEU A 238 -31.47 -2.54 -11.66
N LYS A 239 -30.62 -1.74 -12.32
CA LYS A 239 -29.16 -1.83 -12.17
C LYS A 239 -28.73 -1.49 -10.74
N LEU A 240 -29.34 -0.46 -10.14
CA LEU A 240 -29.05 -0.06 -8.76
C LEU A 240 -29.63 -1.06 -7.73
N GLN A 241 -30.77 -1.70 -8.03
CA GLN A 241 -31.30 -2.81 -7.21
C GLN A 241 -30.31 -3.97 -7.17
N GLN A 242 -29.84 -4.43 -8.33
CA GLN A 242 -28.87 -5.53 -8.37
C GLN A 242 -27.55 -5.15 -7.67
N ARG A 243 -27.09 -3.91 -7.86
CA ARG A 243 -25.89 -3.41 -7.17
C ARG A 243 -26.07 -3.41 -5.65
N ALA A 244 -27.23 -2.99 -5.15
CA ALA A 244 -27.56 -3.02 -3.72
C ALA A 244 -27.48 -4.45 -3.15
N ARG A 245 -28.08 -5.43 -3.84
CA ARG A 245 -28.00 -6.84 -3.44
C ARG A 245 -26.56 -7.35 -3.38
N ASN A 246 -25.75 -7.04 -4.39
CA ASN A 246 -24.34 -7.46 -4.44
C ASN A 246 -23.54 -6.85 -3.29
N ILE A 247 -23.75 -5.56 -2.98
CA ILE A 247 -23.08 -4.89 -1.86
C ILE A 247 -23.47 -5.53 -0.53
N ILE A 248 -24.76 -5.82 -0.30
CA ILE A 248 -25.20 -6.47 0.94
C ILE A 248 -24.53 -7.83 1.09
N ARG A 249 -24.49 -8.63 0.02
CA ARG A 249 -23.82 -9.95 0.02
C ARG A 249 -22.34 -9.85 0.32
N GLU A 250 -21.65 -8.93 -0.34
CA GLU A 250 -20.22 -8.75 -0.17
C GLU A 250 -19.88 -8.34 1.27
N VAL A 251 -20.60 -7.35 1.81
CA VAL A 251 -20.31 -6.83 3.16
C VAL A 251 -20.72 -7.81 4.26
N CYS A 252 -21.83 -8.53 4.08
CA CYS A 252 -22.33 -9.45 5.10
C CYS A 252 -21.71 -10.86 4.98
N GLY A 253 -21.19 -11.24 3.82
CA GLY A 253 -20.56 -12.53 3.58
C GLY A 253 -21.45 -13.70 4.03
N PRO A 254 -20.93 -14.66 4.83
CA PRO A 254 -21.70 -15.82 5.31
C PRO A 254 -22.97 -15.48 6.10
N THR A 255 -23.08 -14.29 6.68
CA THR A 255 -24.30 -13.85 7.40
C THR A 255 -25.46 -13.54 6.45
N CYS A 256 -25.19 -13.39 5.15
CA CYS A 256 -26.19 -13.16 4.12
C CYS A 256 -26.54 -14.45 3.37
N SER A 257 -27.33 -15.34 3.97
CA SER A 257 -27.89 -16.53 3.31
C SER A 257 -29.15 -16.25 2.48
N ALA A 258 -29.45 -14.97 2.19
CA ALA A 258 -30.74 -14.51 1.69
C ALA A 258 -30.87 -14.59 0.15
N SER A 259 -32.02 -15.09 -0.32
CA SER A 259 -32.44 -15.03 -1.73
C SER A 259 -32.64 -13.58 -2.19
N ASP A 260 -32.63 -13.34 -3.50
CA ASP A 260 -32.94 -12.02 -4.09
C ASP A 260 -34.28 -11.46 -3.57
N THR A 261 -35.32 -12.31 -3.47
CA THR A 261 -36.63 -11.94 -2.93
C THR A 261 -36.58 -11.51 -1.47
N THR A 262 -35.73 -12.14 -0.66
CA THR A 262 -35.55 -11.78 0.76
C THR A 262 -34.82 -10.45 0.88
N LEU A 263 -33.73 -10.26 0.11
CA LEU A 263 -33.00 -9.00 0.07
C LEU A 263 -33.87 -7.84 -0.42
N ASP A 264 -34.77 -8.09 -1.38
CA ASP A 264 -35.74 -7.09 -1.83
C ASP A 264 -36.73 -6.70 -0.73
N GLY A 265 -37.18 -7.66 0.07
CA GLY A 265 -37.99 -7.39 1.26
C GLY A 265 -37.26 -6.53 2.28
N ILE A 266 -36.00 -6.84 2.58
CA ILE A 266 -35.16 -6.08 3.51
C ILE A 266 -34.87 -4.67 2.98
N LEU A 267 -34.58 -4.54 1.69
CA LEU A 267 -34.39 -3.24 1.04
C LEU A 267 -35.68 -2.42 1.08
N ALA A 268 -36.85 -3.03 0.88
CA ALA A 268 -38.14 -2.34 1.01
C ALA A 268 -38.39 -1.86 2.44
N GLU A 269 -38.12 -2.70 3.45
CA GLU A 269 -38.20 -2.32 4.87
C GLU A 269 -37.21 -1.19 5.21
N SER A 270 -36.03 -1.21 4.58
CA SER A 270 -34.99 -0.18 4.68
C SER A 270 -35.26 1.07 3.84
N ARG A 271 -36.44 1.19 3.19
CA ARG A 271 -36.80 2.29 2.28
C ARG A 271 -35.76 2.54 1.17
N GLY A 272 -35.12 1.45 0.71
CA GLY A 272 -34.10 1.46 -0.32
C GLY A 272 -32.69 1.84 0.17
N SER A 273 -32.47 2.02 1.47
CA SER A 273 -31.15 2.28 2.06
C SER A 273 -30.33 1.00 2.17
N VAL A 274 -29.28 0.88 1.36
CA VAL A 274 -28.37 -0.28 1.38
C VAL A 274 -27.59 -0.34 2.70
N LYS A 275 -27.16 0.82 3.22
CA LYS A 275 -26.48 0.92 4.52
C LYS A 275 -27.34 0.38 5.66
N LEU A 276 -28.62 0.75 5.71
CA LEU A 276 -29.55 0.24 6.72
C LEU A 276 -29.78 -1.27 6.56
N ALA A 277 -29.98 -1.72 5.32
CA ALA A 277 -30.15 -3.14 5.01
C ALA A 277 -28.94 -3.98 5.46
N ILE A 278 -27.71 -3.48 5.28
CA ILE A 278 -26.50 -4.15 5.77
C ILE A 278 -26.54 -4.31 7.29
N VAL A 279 -26.90 -3.25 8.03
CA VAL A 279 -26.96 -3.32 9.50
C VAL A 279 -28.05 -4.30 9.95
N MET A 280 -29.21 -4.30 9.30
CA MET A 280 -30.29 -5.26 9.57
C MET A 280 -29.84 -6.70 9.34
N VAL A 281 -29.19 -6.98 8.20
CA VAL A 281 -28.72 -8.33 7.85
C VAL A 281 -27.59 -8.78 8.75
N HIS A 282 -26.56 -7.95 8.91
CA HIS A 282 -25.35 -8.32 9.63
C HIS A 282 -25.59 -8.47 11.14
N LEU A 283 -26.51 -7.68 11.72
CA LEU A 283 -26.79 -7.68 13.17
C LEU A 283 -28.08 -8.39 13.55
N HIS A 284 -28.82 -8.89 12.56
CA HIS A 284 -30.14 -9.49 12.76
C HIS A 284 -31.11 -8.57 13.52
N LEU A 285 -31.12 -7.28 13.14
CA LEU A 285 -31.94 -6.25 13.77
C LEU A 285 -33.13 -5.85 12.89
N THR A 286 -34.20 -5.38 13.53
CA THR A 286 -35.32 -4.73 12.84
C THR A 286 -34.89 -3.35 12.30
N ALA A 287 -35.58 -2.85 11.28
CA ALA A 287 -35.23 -1.56 10.66
C ALA A 287 -35.15 -0.40 11.67
N GLY A 288 -36.05 -0.36 12.66
CA GLY A 288 -36.04 0.69 13.68
C GLY A 288 -34.79 0.69 14.57
N VAL A 289 -34.36 -0.49 15.04
CA VAL A 289 -33.17 -0.60 15.90
C VAL A 289 -31.89 -0.41 15.08
N ALA A 290 -31.86 -0.94 13.86
CA ALA A 290 -30.73 -0.75 12.94
C ALA A 290 -30.55 0.74 12.56
N GLN A 291 -31.65 1.47 12.38
CA GLN A 291 -31.63 2.90 12.12
C GLN A 291 -31.05 3.68 13.30
N GLN A 292 -31.48 3.37 14.53
CA GLN A 292 -30.93 4.01 15.74
C GLN A 292 -29.42 3.74 15.87
N ARG A 293 -28.97 2.51 15.63
CA ARG A 293 -27.54 2.15 15.67
C ARG A 293 -26.71 2.94 14.67
N LEU A 294 -27.25 3.17 13.48
CA LEU A 294 -26.62 4.01 12.47
C LEU A 294 -26.55 5.47 12.91
N GLU A 295 -27.63 6.01 13.49
CA GLU A 295 -27.66 7.38 14.01
C GLU A 295 -26.63 7.59 15.14
N ASP A 296 -26.55 6.65 16.10
CA ASP A 296 -25.57 6.68 17.19
C ASP A 296 -24.10 6.61 16.71
N ALA A 297 -23.90 6.15 15.48
CA ALA A 297 -22.61 6.06 14.80
C ALA A 297 -22.42 7.18 13.75
N ASN A 298 -23.22 8.25 13.80
CA ASN A 298 -23.20 9.36 12.85
C ASN A 298 -23.34 8.92 11.37
N GLY A 299 -24.06 7.82 11.15
CA GLY A 299 -24.25 7.21 9.84
C GLY A 299 -23.02 6.50 9.28
N ILE A 300 -21.94 6.30 10.05
CA ILE A 300 -20.72 5.62 9.60
C ILE A 300 -20.91 4.10 9.77
N LEU A 301 -21.06 3.38 8.65
CA LEU A 301 -21.32 1.94 8.68
C LEU A 301 -20.21 1.15 9.38
N ALA A 302 -18.95 1.50 9.12
CA ALA A 302 -17.79 0.84 9.75
C ALA A 302 -17.83 0.92 11.28
N ASP A 303 -18.35 2.01 11.84
CA ASP A 303 -18.45 2.20 13.29
C ASP A 303 -19.56 1.32 13.88
N VAL A 304 -20.69 1.19 13.17
CA VAL A 304 -21.75 0.27 13.57
C VAL A 304 -21.24 -1.17 13.59
N LEU A 305 -20.62 -1.62 12.49
CA LEU A 305 -20.15 -3.00 12.37
C LEU A 305 -19.00 -3.30 13.36
N ARG A 306 -18.15 -2.32 13.68
CA ARG A 306 -17.16 -2.44 14.77
C ARG A 306 -17.82 -2.54 16.16
N ARG A 307 -18.81 -1.69 16.46
CA ARG A 307 -19.57 -1.71 17.74
C ARG A 307 -20.49 -2.93 17.93
N SER A 308 -20.58 -3.77 16.91
CA SER A 308 -21.39 -4.98 16.87
C SER A 308 -20.65 -6.23 17.33
N GLN A 309 -19.33 -6.14 17.42
CA GLN A 309 -18.62 -6.96 18.40
C GLN A 309 -19.07 -6.49 19.79
N PRO A 310 -19.42 -7.40 20.71
CA PRO A 310 -20.12 -7.06 21.94
C PRO A 310 -19.38 -5.96 22.72
N PRO A 311 -20.09 -4.99 23.32
CA PRO A 311 -19.45 -4.02 24.19
C PRO A 311 -18.80 -4.75 25.35
N ARG A 312 -17.49 -4.55 25.51
CA ARG A 312 -16.78 -5.00 26.72
C ARG A 312 -17.40 -4.28 27.90
N ASP A 313 -17.81 -5.07 28.87
CA ASP A 313 -18.32 -4.67 30.17
C ASP A 313 -17.35 -3.63 30.80
N THR A 314 -17.77 -2.36 30.81
CA THR A 314 -17.00 -1.26 31.43
C THR A 314 -17.28 -1.17 32.94
N THR A 315 -17.83 -2.22 33.54
CA THR A 315 -18.01 -2.32 35.00
C THR A 315 -17.35 -3.55 35.62
N GLY A 316 -16.45 -4.22 34.90
CA GLY A 316 -15.61 -5.29 35.44
C GLY A 316 -14.17 -4.84 35.62
N VAL A 317 -13.68 -4.86 36.86
CA VAL A 317 -12.27 -4.76 37.28
C VAL A 317 -11.29 -5.11 36.14
N VAL A 318 -10.47 -4.13 35.73
CA VAL A 318 -9.38 -4.32 34.76
C VAL A 318 -8.52 -5.49 35.22
N LYS A 319 -8.72 -6.66 34.61
CA LYS A 319 -7.67 -7.69 34.60
C LYS A 319 -6.60 -7.19 33.64
N PRO A 320 -5.32 -7.19 34.04
CA PRO A 320 -4.24 -6.78 33.16
C PRO A 320 -4.27 -7.64 31.89
N SER A 321 -4.26 -6.98 30.73
CA SER A 321 -4.04 -7.64 29.45
C SER A 321 -2.68 -8.36 29.49
N PRO A 322 -2.59 -9.61 28.98
CA PRO A 322 -1.33 -10.34 28.97
C PRO A 322 -0.28 -9.54 28.20
N ARG A 323 0.97 -9.55 28.67
CA ARG A 323 2.06 -8.90 27.93
C ARG A 323 2.20 -9.56 26.57
N SER A 324 2.36 -8.75 25.53
CA SER A 324 2.41 -9.24 24.15
C SER A 324 3.55 -8.60 23.36
N VAL A 325 4.18 -9.36 22.47
CA VAL A 325 5.27 -8.88 21.62
C VAL A 325 5.01 -9.27 20.18
N LEU A 326 5.47 -8.44 19.25
CA LEU A 326 5.34 -8.66 17.81
C LEU A 326 6.72 -8.73 17.17
N CYS A 327 6.95 -9.74 16.36
CA CYS A 327 8.11 -9.82 15.50
C CYS A 327 7.71 -10.07 14.06
N ILE A 328 8.34 -9.35 13.13
CA ILE A 328 8.08 -9.42 11.70
C ILE A 328 9.37 -9.79 10.98
N ASP A 329 9.30 -10.84 10.19
CA ASP A 329 10.35 -11.32 9.29
C ASP A 329 9.97 -10.96 7.85
N GLY A 330 10.38 -9.77 7.41
CA GLY A 330 10.15 -9.21 6.07
C GLY A 330 11.22 -9.65 5.08
N GLY A 331 11.21 -10.93 4.72
CA GLY A 331 12.17 -11.53 3.82
C GLY A 331 11.94 -11.23 2.33
N GLY A 332 12.91 -11.67 1.52
CA GLY A 332 12.90 -11.52 0.06
C GLY A 332 11.90 -12.38 -0.71
N SER A 333 11.35 -13.42 -0.08
CA SER A 333 10.38 -14.35 -0.70
C SER A 333 9.03 -14.37 0.01
N LYS A 334 8.98 -13.95 1.27
CA LYS A 334 7.76 -13.90 2.09
C LYS A 334 7.95 -12.90 3.22
N CYS A 335 6.85 -12.38 3.73
CA CYS A 335 6.81 -11.60 4.96
C CYS A 335 6.00 -12.37 6.00
N ALA A 336 6.51 -12.57 7.21
CA ALA A 336 5.81 -13.32 8.24
C ALA A 336 5.75 -12.53 9.55
N ALA A 337 4.58 -12.48 10.17
CA ALA A 337 4.39 -11.88 11.49
C ALA A 337 4.17 -12.97 12.55
N TYR A 338 4.69 -12.72 13.75
CA TYR A 338 4.60 -13.58 14.91
C TYR A 338 4.27 -12.75 16.14
N ILE A 339 3.16 -13.09 16.79
CA ILE A 339 2.77 -12.52 18.06
C ILE A 339 2.93 -13.58 19.12
N LEU A 340 3.58 -13.23 20.22
CA LEU A 340 3.67 -14.08 21.41
C LEU A 340 3.20 -13.31 22.63
N THR A 341 2.55 -14.04 23.53
CA THR A 341 2.04 -13.50 24.79
C THR A 341 2.69 -14.20 25.98
N ASP A 342 2.71 -13.53 27.13
CA ASP A 342 3.31 -14.08 28.36
C ASP A 342 2.56 -15.30 28.92
N ASN A 343 1.27 -15.44 28.59
CA ASN A 343 0.41 -16.57 28.95
C ASN A 343 0.58 -17.81 28.03
N GLY A 344 1.43 -17.72 27.01
CA GLY A 344 1.77 -18.83 26.10
C GLY A 344 0.93 -18.91 24.82
N GLU A 345 0.02 -17.96 24.56
CA GLU A 345 -0.68 -17.88 23.29
C GLU A 345 0.19 -17.27 22.19
N SER A 346 -0.14 -17.59 20.93
CA SER A 346 0.58 -17.10 19.76
C SER A 346 -0.36 -16.81 18.60
N GLY A 347 0.01 -15.84 17.76
CA GLY A 347 -0.60 -15.56 16.47
C GLY A 347 0.46 -15.52 15.37
N THR A 348 0.10 -15.93 14.16
CA THR A 348 1.03 -15.93 13.03
C THR A 348 0.32 -15.72 11.71
N ALA A 349 0.99 -15.05 10.78
CA ALA A 349 0.53 -14.85 9.42
C ALA A 349 1.72 -14.82 8.46
N VAL A 350 1.47 -15.15 7.20
CA VAL A 350 2.49 -15.14 6.14
C VAL A 350 1.89 -14.51 4.88
N GLY A 351 2.50 -13.42 4.43
CA GLY A 351 2.12 -12.68 3.25
C GLY A 351 3.21 -12.63 2.18
N PRO A 352 3.02 -11.79 1.14
CA PRO A 352 3.96 -11.65 0.03
C PRO A 352 5.35 -11.13 0.48
N PRO A 353 6.38 -11.19 -0.41
CA PRO A 353 7.70 -10.64 -0.11
C PRO A 353 7.68 -9.19 0.37
N CYS A 354 8.59 -8.84 1.29
CA CYS A 354 8.73 -7.47 1.82
C CYS A 354 10.19 -6.97 1.67
N ASN A 355 10.80 -7.19 0.51
CA ASN A 355 12.15 -6.70 0.24
C ASN A 355 12.11 -5.25 -0.24
N VAL A 356 12.66 -4.36 0.58
CA VAL A 356 12.61 -2.91 0.40
C VAL A 356 13.54 -2.39 -0.72
N THR A 357 14.30 -3.29 -1.37
CA THR A 357 15.14 -2.95 -2.53
C THR A 357 14.52 -3.34 -3.86
N THR A 358 13.53 -4.23 -3.87
CA THR A 358 12.84 -4.71 -5.07
C THR A 358 11.37 -4.31 -5.12
N SER A 359 10.77 -3.96 -3.98
CA SER A 359 9.42 -3.41 -3.85
C SER A 359 9.46 -1.92 -3.48
N SER A 360 8.38 -1.20 -3.74
CA SER A 360 8.25 0.18 -3.27
C SER A 360 8.08 0.22 -1.74
N LEU A 361 8.52 1.29 -1.09
CA LEU A 361 8.39 1.46 0.36
C LEU A 361 6.92 1.37 0.83
N GLN A 362 5.98 1.83 0.00
CA GLN A 362 4.54 1.76 0.30
C GLN A 362 4.00 0.32 0.22
N GLU A 363 4.39 -0.46 -0.79
CA GLU A 363 4.04 -1.89 -0.88
C GLU A 363 4.59 -2.65 0.32
N ALA A 364 5.84 -2.39 0.73
CA ALA A 364 6.44 -3.02 1.91
C ALA A 364 5.65 -2.73 3.19
N LEU A 365 5.24 -1.47 3.42
CA LEU A 365 4.43 -1.09 4.59
C LEU A 365 3.02 -1.67 4.57
N ALA A 366 2.39 -1.75 3.39
CA ALA A 366 1.10 -2.37 3.23
C ALA A 366 1.16 -3.86 3.59
N THR A 367 2.17 -4.58 3.09
CA THR A 367 2.42 -5.98 3.44
C THR A 367 2.63 -6.15 4.95
N ILE A 368 3.49 -5.31 5.57
CA ILE A 368 3.76 -5.36 7.03
C ILE A 368 2.46 -5.19 7.83
N ARG A 369 1.62 -4.22 7.45
CA ARG A 369 0.32 -3.99 8.11
C ARG A 369 -0.59 -5.20 7.96
N GLU A 370 -0.76 -5.68 6.73
CA GLU A 370 -1.65 -6.81 6.39
C GLU A 370 -1.28 -8.08 7.17
N VAL A 371 -0.01 -8.49 7.15
CA VAL A 371 0.43 -9.68 7.90
C VAL A 371 0.31 -9.48 9.41
N THR A 372 0.44 -8.25 9.90
CA THR A 372 0.28 -7.99 11.34
C THR A 372 -1.18 -8.11 11.75
N GLU A 373 -2.09 -7.50 11.01
CA GLU A 373 -3.53 -7.57 11.27
C GLU A 373 -4.04 -9.02 11.19
N GLU A 374 -3.56 -9.81 10.22
CA GLU A 374 -3.87 -11.24 10.14
C GLU A 374 -3.27 -12.04 11.32
N ALA A 375 -2.04 -11.73 11.75
CA ALA A 375 -1.43 -12.38 12.92
C ALA A 375 -2.18 -12.05 14.22
N ILE A 376 -2.71 -10.83 14.36
CA ILE A 376 -3.59 -10.45 15.48
C ILE A 376 -4.87 -11.31 15.45
N GLY A 377 -5.47 -11.46 14.27
CA GLY A 377 -6.68 -12.29 14.07
C GLY A 377 -6.50 -13.76 14.43
N THR A 378 -5.28 -14.30 14.35
CA THR A 378 -4.98 -15.71 14.70
C THR A 378 -4.57 -15.93 16.16
N CYS A 379 -4.35 -14.86 16.93
CA CYS A 379 -3.98 -14.95 18.35
C CYS A 379 -5.23 -14.97 19.25
N PRO A 380 -5.50 -16.01 20.05
CA PRO A 380 -6.76 -16.16 20.80
C PRO A 380 -7.17 -14.96 21.68
N SER A 381 -6.23 -14.39 22.45
CA SER A 381 -6.47 -13.20 23.29
C SER A 381 -6.59 -11.88 22.53
N LEU A 382 -6.13 -11.84 21.28
CA LEU A 382 -6.10 -10.64 20.45
C LEU A 382 -7.04 -10.68 19.24
N GLN A 383 -7.69 -11.81 18.95
CA GLN A 383 -8.51 -12.03 17.74
C GLN A 383 -9.63 -11.00 17.51
N ALA A 384 -10.06 -10.31 18.57
CA ALA A 384 -11.10 -9.28 18.54
C ALA A 384 -10.53 -7.84 18.57
N GLN A 385 -9.23 -7.68 18.37
CA GLN A 385 -8.53 -6.39 18.38
C GLN A 385 -8.00 -6.10 16.97
N THR A 386 -7.87 -4.83 16.61
CA THR A 386 -7.15 -4.40 15.40
C THR A 386 -5.73 -3.93 15.76
N LEU A 387 -4.88 -3.67 14.76
CA LEU A 387 -3.53 -3.15 15.00
C LEU A 387 -3.52 -1.88 15.86
N ASP A 388 -4.54 -1.04 15.74
CA ASP A 388 -4.66 0.21 16.49
C ASP A 388 -5.18 -0.01 17.93
N ASP A 389 -5.72 -1.20 18.24
CA ASP A 389 -6.30 -1.54 19.56
C ASP A 389 -5.34 -2.35 20.44
N VAL A 390 -4.37 -3.04 19.84
CA VAL A 390 -3.39 -3.87 20.56
C VAL A 390 -2.32 -2.97 21.16
N SER A 391 -1.82 -3.32 22.35
CA SER A 391 -0.60 -2.74 22.89
C SER A 391 0.48 -3.82 22.99
N PHE A 392 1.58 -3.63 22.29
CA PHE A 392 2.74 -4.52 22.36
C PHE A 392 3.81 -3.94 23.30
N ASP A 393 4.36 -4.77 24.17
CA ASP A 393 5.49 -4.45 25.05
C ASP A 393 6.81 -4.27 24.27
N GLY A 394 6.87 -4.80 23.06
CA GLY A 394 7.99 -4.66 22.14
C GLY A 394 7.66 -5.13 20.74
N ILE A 395 8.17 -4.40 19.75
CA ILE A 395 8.02 -4.73 18.33
C ILE A 395 9.39 -4.82 17.69
N TRP A 396 9.65 -5.90 16.94
CA TRP A 396 10.86 -6.04 16.13
C TRP A 396 10.52 -6.37 14.68
N VAL A 397 10.86 -5.45 13.78
CA VAL A 397 10.70 -5.61 12.34
C VAL A 397 12.07 -5.83 11.69
N GLY A 398 12.33 -7.06 11.23
CA GLY A 398 13.50 -7.41 10.44
C GLY A 398 13.17 -7.34 8.95
N LEU A 399 13.91 -6.55 8.16
CA LEU A 399 13.62 -6.32 6.74
C LEU A 399 14.80 -6.63 5.83
N ALA A 400 14.55 -7.43 4.79
CA ALA A 400 15.51 -7.71 3.73
C ALA A 400 15.84 -6.44 2.92
N GLY A 401 17.12 -6.11 2.80
CA GLY A 401 17.60 -4.92 2.08
C GLY A 401 17.68 -3.63 2.92
N PHE A 402 17.42 -3.72 4.22
CA PHE A 402 17.56 -2.62 5.18
C PHE A 402 19.02 -2.21 5.46
N ASP A 403 20.00 -2.95 4.94
CA ASP A 403 21.44 -2.66 5.07
C ASP A 403 21.90 -1.42 4.28
N ARG A 404 21.06 -0.87 3.40
CA ARG A 404 21.34 0.35 2.63
C ARG A 404 20.98 1.61 3.46
N PRO A 405 21.94 2.49 3.81
CA PRO A 405 21.68 3.63 4.69
C PRO A 405 20.53 4.55 4.23
N ARG A 406 20.43 4.82 2.92
CA ARG A 406 19.33 5.65 2.35
C ARG A 406 17.95 5.02 2.55
N VAL A 407 17.85 3.70 2.47
CA VAL A 407 16.57 2.98 2.66
C VAL A 407 16.22 2.97 4.14
N ALA A 408 17.19 2.70 5.01
CA ALA A 408 17.00 2.71 6.46
C ALA A 408 16.50 4.07 6.98
N THR A 409 17.09 5.17 6.51
CA THR A 409 16.68 6.53 6.91
C THR A 409 15.25 6.89 6.44
N ALA A 410 14.84 6.43 5.27
CA ALA A 410 13.50 6.71 4.74
C ALA A 410 12.42 5.84 5.36
N LEU A 411 12.71 4.55 5.58
CA LEU A 411 11.70 3.57 5.99
C LEU A 411 11.47 3.54 7.50
N ARG A 412 12.52 3.76 8.30
CA ARG A 412 12.42 3.70 9.78
C ARG A 412 11.30 4.60 10.33
N PRO A 413 11.21 5.90 9.98
CA PRO A 413 10.13 6.76 10.47
C PRO A 413 8.73 6.27 10.05
N MET A 414 8.62 5.63 8.88
CA MET A 414 7.33 5.14 8.39
C MET A 414 6.88 3.88 9.13
N VAL A 415 7.80 2.96 9.44
CA VAL A 415 7.51 1.77 10.26
C VAL A 415 7.24 2.18 11.70
N GLU A 416 7.98 3.13 12.25
CA GLU A 416 7.71 3.68 13.58
C GLU A 416 6.34 4.35 13.64
N ALA A 417 5.97 5.13 12.62
CA ALA A 417 4.64 5.75 12.52
C ALA A 417 3.52 4.70 12.41
N LEU A 418 3.75 3.58 11.71
CA LEU A 418 2.79 2.48 11.58
C LEU A 418 2.40 1.89 12.95
N PHE A 419 3.36 1.81 13.87
CA PHE A 419 3.17 1.21 15.19
C PHE A 419 3.10 2.24 16.33
N GLN A 420 3.03 3.53 16.02
CA GLN A 420 3.13 4.61 17.01
C GLN A 420 2.01 4.56 18.06
N ALA A 421 0.79 4.18 17.64
CA ALA A 421 -0.35 4.01 18.55
C ALA A 421 -0.24 2.73 19.39
N THR A 422 0.44 1.71 18.86
CA THR A 422 0.49 0.33 19.39
C THR A 422 1.67 0.10 20.35
N CYS A 423 2.81 0.79 20.13
CA CYS A 423 4.02 0.66 20.96
C CYS A 423 4.83 1.98 20.98
N PRO A 424 4.48 2.96 21.83
CA PRO A 424 5.12 4.28 21.86
C PRO A 424 6.58 4.29 22.34
N ALA A 425 7.11 3.17 22.86
CA ALA A 425 8.44 3.13 23.50
C ALA A 425 9.46 2.16 22.87
N ARG A 426 9.07 1.16 22.06
CA ARG A 426 9.99 0.07 21.63
C ARG A 426 9.67 -0.55 20.26
N VAL A 427 9.89 0.20 19.18
CA VAL A 427 9.93 -0.34 17.81
C VAL A 427 11.39 -0.49 17.35
N LYS A 428 11.87 -1.73 17.23
CA LYS A 428 13.20 -2.07 16.72
C LYS A 428 13.09 -2.44 15.24
N VAL A 429 13.72 -1.65 14.36
CA VAL A 429 13.80 -1.96 12.92
C VAL A 429 15.24 -2.28 12.54
N THR A 430 15.46 -3.48 12.00
CA THR A 430 16.79 -4.01 11.64
C THR A 430 16.77 -4.69 10.28
N ASN A 431 17.93 -5.17 9.86
CA ASN A 431 17.99 -6.19 8.84
C ASN A 431 17.37 -7.51 9.35
N ASP A 432 16.71 -8.26 8.47
CA ASP A 432 16.06 -9.55 8.77
C ASP A 432 17.02 -10.58 9.38
N LEU A 433 18.30 -10.51 9.03
CA LEU A 433 19.32 -11.46 9.50
C LEU A 433 19.70 -11.26 10.97
N GLU A 434 19.40 -10.10 11.55
CA GLU A 434 19.63 -9.86 12.98
C GLU A 434 18.65 -10.65 13.85
N LEU A 435 17.48 -11.06 13.32
CA LEU A 435 16.56 -11.96 14.02
C LEU A 435 17.23 -13.31 14.30
N LEU A 436 17.98 -13.82 13.34
CA LEU A 436 18.67 -15.11 13.41
C LEU A 436 19.83 -15.12 14.40
N ALA A 437 20.50 -13.98 14.60
CA ALA A 437 21.57 -13.88 15.59
C ALA A 437 21.07 -14.19 17.01
N THR A 438 19.78 -13.94 17.30
CA THR A 438 19.18 -14.22 18.61
C THR A 438 18.82 -15.68 18.84
N ALA A 439 18.78 -16.52 17.79
CA ALA A 439 18.55 -17.96 17.90
C ALA A 439 19.62 -18.66 18.74
N ALA A 440 20.84 -18.10 18.75
CA ALA A 440 21.93 -18.59 19.57
C ALA A 440 21.66 -18.54 21.09
N GLY A 441 20.54 -17.94 21.52
CA GLY A 441 20.15 -17.76 22.90
C GLY A 441 20.96 -16.62 23.51
N GLY A 442 20.31 -15.48 23.76
CA GLY A 442 20.92 -14.23 24.22
C GLY A 442 21.73 -14.29 25.54
N ALA A 443 21.92 -15.47 26.12
CA ALA A 443 22.70 -15.71 27.33
C ALA A 443 24.08 -16.37 27.08
N SER A 444 24.41 -16.88 25.88
CA SER A 444 25.61 -17.73 25.73
C SER A 444 26.92 -16.97 25.50
N GLY A 445 26.88 -15.65 25.23
CA GLY A 445 28.10 -14.84 25.00
C GLY A 445 28.96 -15.30 23.81
N LYS A 446 28.44 -16.18 22.94
CA LYS A 446 29.17 -16.79 21.82
C LYS A 446 28.89 -16.02 20.54
N ASP A 447 29.92 -15.90 19.70
CA ASP A 447 29.79 -15.40 18.34
C ASP A 447 28.92 -16.34 17.49
N VAL A 448 28.25 -15.77 16.49
CA VAL A 448 27.25 -16.47 15.68
C VAL A 448 27.55 -16.28 14.20
N CYS A 449 27.66 -17.39 13.49
CA CYS A 449 27.65 -17.42 12.04
C CYS A 449 26.26 -17.83 11.57
N VAL A 450 25.67 -17.06 10.66
CA VAL A 450 24.39 -17.37 10.04
C VAL A 450 24.63 -17.74 8.58
N LEU A 451 24.13 -18.88 8.13
CA LEU A 451 24.10 -19.28 6.73
C LEU A 451 22.64 -19.34 6.25
N ILE A 452 22.35 -18.64 5.16
CA ILE A 452 21.05 -18.72 4.49
C ILE A 452 21.19 -19.54 3.21
N ALA A 453 20.32 -20.52 3.07
CA ALA A 453 20.15 -21.42 1.94
C ALA A 453 18.69 -21.38 1.47
N GLY A 454 18.29 -20.31 0.78
CA GLY A 454 16.93 -20.12 0.27
C GLY A 454 16.93 -19.74 -1.21
N THR A 455 16.00 -18.90 -1.64
CA THR A 455 15.98 -18.32 -3.00
C THR A 455 17.30 -17.61 -3.33
N GLY A 456 17.94 -16.99 -2.33
CA GLY A 456 19.33 -16.52 -2.37
C GLY A 456 20.20 -17.25 -1.32
N SER A 457 21.52 -17.00 -1.37
CA SER A 457 22.48 -17.54 -0.40
C SER A 457 23.37 -16.43 0.16
N ILE A 458 23.59 -16.43 1.47
CA ILE A 458 24.42 -15.44 2.16
C ILE A 458 24.93 -16.02 3.48
N ALA A 459 26.15 -15.66 3.85
CA ALA A 459 26.71 -15.94 5.16
C ALA A 459 26.98 -14.62 5.91
N MET A 460 26.61 -14.56 7.19
CA MET A 460 26.78 -13.40 8.06
C MET A 460 27.45 -13.78 9.36
N ALA A 461 28.29 -12.89 9.87
CA ALA A 461 29.05 -13.08 11.09
C ALA A 461 28.63 -12.03 12.13
N PHE A 462 28.31 -12.47 13.33
CA PHE A 462 27.90 -11.62 14.45
C PHE A 462 28.78 -11.90 15.67
N ARG A 463 29.29 -10.83 16.28
CA ARG A 463 30.02 -10.89 17.54
C ARG A 463 29.09 -10.62 18.71
N SER A 464 29.20 -11.42 19.76
CA SER A 464 28.43 -11.21 20.98
C SER A 464 28.98 -10.00 21.76
N THR A 465 28.08 -9.16 22.28
CA THR A 465 28.38 -8.01 23.12
C THR A 465 27.50 -8.03 24.36
N SER A 466 27.79 -7.17 25.34
CA SER A 466 26.97 -7.02 26.55
C SER A 466 25.53 -6.56 26.29
N THR A 467 25.25 -6.00 25.11
CA THR A 467 23.95 -5.46 24.72
C THR A 467 23.32 -6.23 23.55
N GLY A 468 23.86 -7.39 23.17
CA GLY A 468 23.33 -8.23 22.09
C GLY A 468 24.37 -8.68 21.08
N TYR A 469 24.10 -8.47 19.80
CA TYR A 469 24.94 -8.93 18.69
C TYR A 469 25.28 -7.79 17.73
N VAL A 470 26.54 -7.72 17.31
CA VAL A 470 27.01 -6.76 16.31
C VAL A 470 27.50 -7.51 15.09
N LYS A 471 26.99 -7.13 13.92
CA LYS A 471 27.43 -7.66 12.63
C LYS A 471 28.89 -7.28 12.37
N VAL A 472 29.76 -8.28 12.22
CA VAL A 472 31.20 -8.09 11.97
C VAL A 472 31.63 -8.48 10.56
N GLY A 473 30.79 -9.20 9.81
CA GLY A 473 31.07 -9.46 8.39
C GLY A 473 29.94 -10.12 7.62
N ARG A 474 30.17 -10.21 6.31
CA ARG A 474 29.26 -10.75 5.29
C ARG A 474 30.08 -11.44 4.19
N ALA A 475 29.58 -12.58 3.71
CA ALA A 475 30.04 -13.20 2.47
C ALA A 475 28.83 -13.60 1.62
N GLY A 476 28.81 -13.19 0.35
CA GLY A 476 27.72 -13.48 -0.58
C GLY A 476 26.48 -12.60 -0.40
N GLY A 477 25.38 -13.02 -1.03
CA GLY A 477 24.10 -12.32 -1.01
C GLY A 477 24.04 -11.08 -1.89
N TRP A 478 24.88 -11.00 -2.92
CA TRP A 478 24.92 -9.85 -3.84
C TRP A 478 23.79 -9.89 -4.89
N GLY A 479 22.88 -10.85 -4.77
CA GLY A 479 21.76 -11.08 -5.66
C GLY A 479 22.07 -12.17 -6.71
N PRO A 480 21.03 -12.59 -7.44
CA PRO A 480 21.10 -13.74 -8.36
C PRO A 480 22.09 -13.54 -9.52
N LEU A 481 22.45 -12.30 -9.83
CA LEU A 481 23.41 -11.97 -10.90
C LEU A 481 24.86 -11.95 -10.43
N LEU A 482 25.11 -11.68 -9.14
CA LEU A 482 26.44 -11.26 -8.67
C LEU A 482 27.01 -12.10 -7.51
N GLY A 483 26.22 -12.93 -6.82
CA GLY A 483 26.80 -13.71 -5.72
C GLY A 483 25.88 -14.57 -4.86
N ASP A 484 24.69 -14.96 -5.35
CA ASP A 484 23.83 -15.96 -4.68
C ASP A 484 24.21 -17.40 -5.11
N ASP A 485 25.50 -17.70 -5.26
CA ASP A 485 25.96 -19.02 -5.69
C ASP A 485 25.52 -20.12 -4.71
N GLY A 486 25.08 -21.25 -5.26
CA GLY A 486 24.52 -22.36 -4.49
C GLY A 486 23.09 -22.14 -3.98
N SER A 487 22.51 -20.94 -4.09
CA SER A 487 21.11 -20.70 -3.73
C SER A 487 20.12 -21.55 -4.54
N GLY A 488 18.86 -21.57 -4.11
CA GLY A 488 17.78 -22.20 -4.87
C GLY A 488 17.64 -21.61 -6.27
N PHE A 489 17.83 -20.29 -6.43
CA PHE A 489 17.86 -19.68 -7.76
C PHE A 489 19.02 -20.23 -8.61
N ASP A 490 20.22 -20.36 -8.05
CA ASP A 490 21.37 -20.91 -8.78
C ASP A 490 21.19 -22.38 -9.15
N ILE A 491 20.69 -23.21 -8.22
CA ILE A 491 20.33 -24.62 -8.46
C ILE A 491 19.32 -24.72 -9.60
N GLY A 492 18.20 -23.99 -9.50
CA GLY A 492 17.15 -24.00 -10.50
C GLY A 492 17.62 -23.49 -11.86
N ARG A 493 18.42 -22.42 -11.89
CA ARG A 493 19.02 -21.90 -13.12
C ARG A 493 19.94 -22.90 -13.80
N ARG A 494 20.78 -23.63 -13.05
CA ARG A 494 21.66 -24.68 -13.60
C ARG A 494 20.84 -25.83 -14.18
N ALA A 495 19.80 -26.28 -13.47
CA ALA A 495 18.91 -27.33 -13.96
C ALA A 495 18.15 -26.89 -15.23
N LEU A 496 17.59 -25.69 -15.25
CA LEU A 496 16.89 -25.14 -16.41
C LEU A 496 17.80 -25.01 -17.64
N ARG A 497 19.05 -24.58 -17.44
CA ARG A 497 20.04 -24.55 -18.53
C ARG A 497 20.31 -25.95 -19.08
N TYR A 498 20.50 -26.93 -18.21
CA TYR A 498 20.67 -28.32 -18.64
C TYR A 498 19.46 -28.86 -19.41
N VAL A 499 18.24 -28.55 -18.96
CA VAL A 499 17.00 -28.93 -19.65
C VAL A 499 16.90 -28.27 -21.02
N LEU A 500 17.23 -26.98 -21.13
CA LEU A 500 17.27 -26.26 -22.42
C LEU A 500 18.32 -26.85 -23.36
N ASP A 501 19.54 -27.09 -22.87
CA ASP A 501 20.62 -27.72 -23.66
C ASP A 501 20.18 -29.11 -24.16
N SER A 502 19.45 -29.86 -23.33
CA SER A 502 18.89 -31.17 -23.66
C SER A 502 17.75 -31.08 -24.68
N CYS A 503 16.93 -30.02 -24.66
CA CYS A 503 15.92 -29.77 -25.70
C CYS A 503 16.57 -29.49 -27.06
N GLU A 504 17.65 -28.71 -27.07
CA GLU A 504 18.41 -28.39 -28.29
C GLU A 504 19.14 -29.63 -28.84
N ALA A 505 19.71 -30.46 -27.96
CA ALA A 505 20.39 -31.69 -28.33
C ALA A 505 19.43 -32.81 -28.81
N ASN A 506 18.28 -32.98 -28.16
CA ASN A 506 17.24 -33.96 -28.54
C ASN A 506 16.47 -33.59 -29.82
N ALA A 507 16.74 -32.42 -30.42
CA ALA A 507 16.39 -32.19 -31.82
C ALA A 507 17.22 -33.08 -32.78
N VAL A 508 18.27 -33.77 -32.28
CA VAL A 508 19.25 -34.51 -33.07
C VAL A 508 19.51 -35.96 -32.61
N SER A 509 19.09 -36.42 -31.41
CA SER A 509 19.29 -37.84 -31.01
C SER A 509 18.25 -38.43 -30.03
N THR A 510 18.15 -39.77 -30.02
CA THR A 510 17.19 -40.60 -29.26
C THR A 510 17.91 -41.47 -28.21
N GLU A 511 18.71 -40.86 -27.32
CA GLU A 511 19.29 -41.58 -26.18
C GLU A 511 18.57 -41.27 -24.86
N SER A 512 18.70 -42.22 -23.93
CA SER A 512 18.15 -42.22 -22.56
C SER A 512 18.18 -40.84 -21.89
N GLU A 513 17.02 -40.20 -21.80
CA GLU A 513 16.88 -38.88 -21.20
C GLU A 513 17.09 -38.96 -19.68
N ASP A 514 17.94 -38.10 -19.13
CA ASP A 514 18.17 -37.97 -17.69
C ASP A 514 16.84 -37.65 -16.97
N SER A 515 16.59 -38.31 -15.83
CA SER A 515 15.32 -38.21 -15.09
C SER A 515 14.97 -36.79 -14.62
N LEU A 516 15.95 -35.87 -14.57
CA LEU A 516 15.73 -34.47 -14.24
C LEU A 516 14.89 -33.73 -15.29
N VAL A 517 15.05 -34.06 -16.57
CA VAL A 517 14.35 -33.38 -17.67
C VAL A 517 12.83 -33.54 -17.60
N PRO A 518 12.27 -34.77 -17.57
CA PRO A 518 10.83 -34.94 -17.44
C PRO A 518 10.30 -34.38 -16.11
N ALA A 519 11.05 -34.50 -15.01
CA ALA A 519 10.62 -33.95 -13.72
C ALA A 519 10.49 -32.41 -13.73
N VAL A 520 11.37 -31.71 -14.44
CA VAL A 520 11.29 -30.25 -14.61
C VAL A 520 10.13 -29.87 -15.55
N PHE A 521 9.89 -30.62 -16.62
CA PHE A 521 8.73 -30.41 -17.48
C PHE A 521 7.40 -30.58 -16.73
N ASP A 522 7.28 -31.64 -15.93
CA ASP A 522 6.10 -31.90 -15.12
C ASP A 522 5.86 -30.76 -14.12
N HIS A 523 6.91 -30.26 -13.46
CA HIS A 523 6.82 -29.13 -12.54
C HIS A 523 6.36 -27.83 -13.23
N LEU A 524 6.82 -27.58 -14.46
CA LEU A 524 6.46 -26.40 -15.23
C LEU A 524 5.15 -26.55 -16.01
N GLY A 525 4.56 -27.75 -16.04
CA GLY A 525 3.36 -28.06 -16.83
C GLY A 525 3.61 -28.02 -18.34
N ILE A 526 4.81 -28.39 -18.79
CA ILE A 526 5.24 -28.31 -20.19
C ILE A 526 5.19 -29.70 -20.83
N VAL A 527 4.55 -29.78 -22.00
CA VAL A 527 4.55 -31.01 -22.79
C VAL A 527 5.80 -31.06 -23.64
N LYS A 528 6.51 -32.20 -23.62
CA LYS A 528 7.67 -32.43 -24.48
C LYS A 528 7.27 -32.34 -25.96
N GLY A 529 7.96 -31.49 -26.71
CA GLY A 529 7.70 -31.27 -28.13
C GLY A 529 8.48 -30.08 -28.70
N PRO A 530 8.25 -29.71 -29.98
CA PRO A 530 8.97 -28.63 -30.65
C PRO A 530 8.83 -27.26 -29.96
N GLU A 531 7.75 -27.06 -29.22
CA GLU A 531 7.45 -25.82 -28.51
C GLU A 531 7.93 -25.80 -27.05
N ALA A 532 8.58 -26.87 -26.57
CA ALA A 532 8.97 -26.99 -25.16
C ALA A 532 9.88 -25.84 -24.69
N VAL A 533 10.83 -25.42 -25.54
CA VAL A 533 11.70 -24.26 -25.27
C VAL A 533 10.86 -22.99 -25.11
N GLN A 534 9.93 -22.73 -26.02
CA GLN A 534 9.05 -21.56 -25.93
C GLN A 534 8.14 -21.62 -24.70
N GLY A 535 7.67 -22.82 -24.32
CA GLY A 535 6.94 -23.07 -23.09
C GLY A 535 7.75 -22.67 -21.85
N ILE A 536 9.01 -23.10 -21.76
CA ILE A 536 9.91 -22.74 -20.65
C ILE A 536 10.09 -21.23 -20.59
N LEU A 537 10.35 -20.60 -21.75
CA LEU A 537 10.55 -19.15 -21.83
C LEU A 537 9.29 -18.38 -21.40
N ASN A 538 8.09 -18.82 -21.82
CA ASN A 538 6.83 -18.19 -21.44
C ASN A 538 6.51 -18.36 -19.95
N CYS A 539 6.88 -19.49 -19.34
CA CYS A 539 6.72 -19.73 -17.92
C CYS A 539 7.65 -18.85 -17.08
N LEU A 540 8.89 -18.61 -17.54
CA LEU A 540 9.92 -17.96 -16.74
C LEU A 540 10.07 -16.47 -17.01
N LEU A 541 10.03 -16.04 -18.26
CA LEU A 541 10.22 -14.65 -18.66
C LEU A 541 8.93 -13.83 -18.51
N PRO A 542 9.02 -12.55 -18.11
CA PRO A 542 7.86 -11.70 -17.98
C PRO A 542 7.17 -11.46 -19.34
N SER A 543 5.88 -11.81 -19.43
CA SER A 543 5.01 -11.41 -20.54
C SER A 543 4.56 -9.95 -20.36
N SER A 544 4.22 -9.28 -21.46
CA SER A 544 3.74 -7.87 -21.54
C SER A 544 2.50 -7.55 -20.68
N ASP A 545 1.91 -8.54 -20.01
CA ASP A 545 0.58 -8.49 -19.37
C ASP A 545 0.61 -8.17 -17.87
N GLY A 546 1.67 -7.52 -17.37
CA GLY A 546 1.65 -6.92 -16.02
C GLY A 546 1.55 -7.89 -14.83
N ARG A 547 1.68 -9.21 -15.04
CA ARG A 547 1.77 -10.19 -13.93
C ARG A 547 3.16 -10.11 -13.28
N LYS A 548 3.28 -9.29 -12.22
CA LYS A 548 4.44 -9.17 -11.31
C LYS A 548 4.71 -10.43 -10.46
N LEU A 549 4.46 -11.65 -10.95
CA LEU A 549 5.00 -12.83 -10.24
C LEU A 549 6.51 -12.88 -10.55
N ASP A 550 7.32 -12.81 -9.49
CA ASP A 550 8.77 -12.68 -9.54
C ASP A 550 9.39 -13.88 -10.26
N ALA A 551 9.93 -13.66 -11.47
CA ALA A 551 10.63 -14.65 -12.27
C ALA A 551 11.73 -15.37 -11.46
N ARG A 552 12.31 -14.67 -10.47
CA ARG A 552 13.29 -15.24 -9.54
C ARG A 552 12.73 -16.39 -8.72
N GLN A 553 11.51 -16.26 -8.19
CA GLN A 553 10.92 -17.29 -7.35
C GLN A 553 10.59 -18.54 -8.17
N ARG A 554 10.04 -18.38 -9.38
CA ARG A 554 9.76 -19.50 -10.29
C ARG A 554 11.02 -20.30 -10.66
N VAL A 555 12.15 -19.62 -10.89
CA VAL A 555 13.42 -20.29 -11.12
C VAL A 555 13.88 -21.03 -9.86
N ALA A 556 13.75 -20.41 -8.68
CA ALA A 556 14.18 -21.03 -7.42
C ALA A 556 13.31 -22.24 -7.01
N ASP A 557 12.03 -22.26 -7.37
CA ASP A 557 11.11 -23.37 -7.06
C ASP A 557 11.54 -24.69 -7.74
N VAL A 558 12.23 -24.60 -8.89
CA VAL A 558 12.83 -25.75 -9.57
C VAL A 558 13.88 -26.46 -8.71
N ALA A 559 14.54 -25.75 -7.77
CA ALA A 559 15.55 -26.36 -6.91
C ALA A 559 15.02 -27.56 -6.10
N ARG A 560 13.74 -27.52 -5.70
CA ARG A 560 13.11 -28.65 -5.02
C ARG A 560 13.14 -29.92 -5.87
N ILE A 561 12.84 -29.78 -7.15
CA ILE A 561 12.86 -30.89 -8.12
C ILE A 561 14.27 -31.46 -8.23
N VAL A 562 15.29 -30.60 -8.30
CA VAL A 562 16.70 -31.04 -8.35
C VAL A 562 17.08 -31.84 -7.09
N VAL A 563 16.67 -31.38 -5.91
CA VAL A 563 16.92 -32.09 -4.65
C VAL A 563 16.20 -33.44 -4.62
N GLU A 564 14.96 -33.51 -5.12
CA GLU A 564 14.18 -34.76 -5.19
C GLU A 564 14.79 -35.76 -6.20
N GLN A 565 15.38 -35.29 -7.30
CA GLN A 565 15.97 -36.12 -8.36
C GLN A 565 17.44 -36.53 -8.11
N GLN A 566 18.08 -36.09 -7.01
CA GLN A 566 19.51 -36.34 -6.77
C GLN A 566 19.91 -37.83 -6.72
N SER A 567 18.98 -38.74 -6.44
CA SER A 567 19.26 -40.19 -6.39
C SER A 567 19.11 -40.88 -7.75
N SER A 568 18.41 -40.24 -8.69
CA SER A 568 18.03 -40.76 -10.01
C SER A 568 18.67 -40.01 -11.18
N SER A 569 19.37 -38.90 -10.91
CA SER A 569 20.04 -38.06 -11.90
C SER A 569 21.44 -37.67 -11.39
N GLU A 570 22.47 -38.07 -12.13
CA GLU A 570 23.85 -37.68 -11.84
C GLU A 570 24.03 -36.17 -12.00
N ILE A 571 23.30 -35.56 -12.94
CA ILE A 571 23.29 -34.11 -13.14
C ILE A 571 22.71 -33.40 -11.92
N ALA A 572 21.57 -33.87 -11.40
CA ALA A 572 20.99 -33.31 -10.19
C ALA A 572 21.94 -33.45 -8.99
N ALA A 573 22.54 -34.63 -8.79
CA ALA A 573 23.54 -34.86 -7.74
C ALA A 573 24.73 -33.89 -7.85
N ASN A 574 25.26 -33.68 -9.05
CA ASN A 574 26.37 -32.75 -9.31
C ASN A 574 25.99 -31.29 -9.05
N ILE A 575 24.77 -30.87 -9.41
CA ILE A 575 24.28 -29.52 -9.13
C ILE A 575 24.19 -29.29 -7.60
N ILE A 576 23.65 -30.27 -6.85
CA ILE A 576 23.55 -30.18 -5.39
C ILE A 576 24.93 -30.16 -4.73
N ALA A 577 25.85 -31.05 -5.13
CA ALA A 577 27.21 -31.08 -4.62
C ALA A 577 27.95 -29.75 -4.86
N GLY A 578 27.81 -29.17 -6.06
CA GLY A 578 28.36 -27.86 -6.40
C GLY A 578 27.76 -26.72 -5.57
N SER A 579 26.45 -26.76 -5.31
CA SER A 579 25.76 -25.79 -4.46
C SER A 579 26.28 -25.82 -3.02
N ILE A 580 26.41 -27.02 -2.43
CA ILE A 580 26.92 -27.21 -1.07
C ILE A 580 28.38 -26.76 -0.95
N ALA A 581 29.20 -27.03 -1.97
CA ALA A 581 30.58 -26.55 -2.03
C ALA A 581 30.64 -25.01 -2.03
N CYS A 582 29.77 -24.33 -2.80
CA CYS A 582 29.67 -22.87 -2.81
C CYS A 582 29.30 -22.32 -1.42
N MET A 583 28.28 -22.87 -0.76
CA MET A 583 27.86 -22.41 0.57
C MET A 583 28.93 -22.63 1.64
N THR A 584 29.59 -23.78 1.60
CA THR A 584 30.68 -24.09 2.54
C THR A 584 31.87 -23.15 2.32
N GLN A 585 32.16 -22.80 1.07
CA GLN A 585 33.18 -21.80 0.77
C GLN A 585 32.79 -20.39 1.24
N LEU A 586 31.51 -20.02 1.21
CA LEU A 586 31.03 -18.75 1.79
C LEU A 586 31.34 -18.69 3.29
N LEU A 587 31.06 -19.77 4.03
CA LEU A 587 31.37 -19.85 5.45
C LEU A 587 32.87 -19.76 5.74
N LYS A 588 33.72 -20.46 4.95
CA LYS A 588 35.19 -20.37 5.10
C LYS A 588 35.71 -18.95 4.93
N ARG A 589 35.33 -18.30 3.82
CA ARG A 589 35.76 -16.92 3.53
C ARG A 589 35.31 -15.96 4.64
N LEU A 590 34.10 -16.15 5.16
CA LEU A 590 33.56 -15.34 6.23
C LEU A 590 34.36 -15.52 7.54
N ALA A 591 34.62 -16.77 7.93
CA ALA A 591 35.37 -17.07 9.15
C ALA A 591 36.79 -16.47 9.08
N GLU A 592 37.48 -16.65 7.94
CA GLU A 592 38.81 -16.08 7.68
C GLU A 592 38.80 -14.54 7.73
N ALA A 593 37.82 -13.89 7.10
CA ALA A 593 37.75 -12.43 7.01
C ALA A 593 37.37 -11.74 8.32
N THR A 594 36.66 -12.42 9.22
CA THR A 594 36.09 -11.82 10.45
C THR A 594 36.79 -12.23 11.74
N ALA A 595 37.73 -13.18 11.64
CA ALA A 595 38.39 -13.81 12.77
C ALA A 595 37.39 -14.41 13.79
N ILE A 596 36.25 -14.91 13.31
CA ILE A 596 35.35 -15.72 14.12
C ILE A 596 35.94 -17.13 14.25
N ASP A 597 36.11 -17.57 15.48
CA ASP A 597 36.63 -18.89 15.82
C ASP A 597 35.48 -19.90 15.87
N ALA A 598 35.38 -20.79 14.86
CA ALA A 598 34.27 -21.74 14.75
C ALA A 598 34.08 -22.62 16.01
N PRO A 599 35.13 -23.23 16.60
CA PRO A 599 35.05 -24.01 17.85
C PRO A 599 34.39 -23.32 19.05
N THR A 600 34.41 -22.00 19.11
CA THR A 600 33.78 -21.22 20.18
C THR A 600 32.47 -20.55 19.75
N SER A 601 32.15 -20.61 18.46
CA SER A 601 31.00 -19.96 17.85
C SER A 601 29.86 -20.93 17.55
N LYS A 602 28.66 -20.41 17.31
CA LYS A 602 27.50 -21.19 16.88
C LYS A 602 27.23 -20.97 15.39
N LEU A 603 26.80 -22.02 14.70
CA LEU A 603 26.27 -21.92 13.33
C LEU A 603 24.74 -21.97 13.38
N VAL A 604 24.10 -20.98 12.78
CA VAL A 604 22.66 -20.95 12.55
C VAL A 604 22.42 -21.08 11.05
N ILE A 605 21.69 -22.10 10.63
CA ILE A 605 21.37 -22.33 9.22
C ILE A 605 19.88 -22.07 9.01
N THR A 606 19.50 -21.36 7.95
CA THR A 606 18.11 -21.07 7.61
C THR A 606 17.88 -21.11 6.10
N GLY A 607 16.62 -21.09 5.66
CA GLY A 607 16.23 -20.95 4.26
C GLY A 607 15.45 -22.16 3.73
N GLY A 608 14.76 -21.94 2.60
CA GLY A 608 13.81 -22.89 2.04
C GLY A 608 14.42 -24.22 1.55
N LEU A 609 15.70 -24.26 1.20
CA LEU A 609 16.37 -25.49 0.78
C LEU A 609 16.49 -26.50 1.93
N LEU A 610 16.53 -26.01 3.18
CA LEU A 610 16.63 -26.85 4.38
C LEU A 610 15.32 -27.57 4.73
N ASN A 611 14.22 -27.24 4.05
CA ASN A 611 12.98 -28.02 4.17
C ASN A 611 13.14 -29.44 3.61
N ALA A 612 14.18 -29.69 2.80
CA ALA A 612 14.55 -31.02 2.34
C ALA A 612 15.62 -31.62 3.27
N PRO A 613 15.29 -32.66 4.08
CA PRO A 613 16.24 -33.22 5.05
C PRO A 613 17.51 -33.77 4.42
N THR A 614 17.44 -34.27 3.18
CA THR A 614 18.60 -34.77 2.43
C THR A 614 19.61 -33.67 2.15
N PHE A 615 19.15 -32.50 1.70
CA PHE A 615 20.01 -31.34 1.45
C PHE A 615 20.62 -30.82 2.75
N GLN A 616 19.82 -30.72 3.83
CA GLN A 616 20.30 -30.29 5.14
C GLN A 616 21.44 -31.21 5.65
N ASN A 617 21.23 -32.53 5.63
CA ASN A 617 22.22 -33.49 6.11
C ASN A 617 23.54 -33.41 5.32
N GLN A 618 23.46 -33.27 3.99
CA GLN A 618 24.66 -33.12 3.15
C GLN A 618 25.41 -31.82 3.42
N LEU A 619 24.67 -30.71 3.64
CA LEU A 619 25.27 -29.42 3.98
C LEU A 619 25.98 -29.48 5.34
N GLU A 620 25.34 -30.04 6.36
CA GLU A 620 25.93 -30.22 7.70
C GLU A 620 27.20 -31.09 7.64
N GLN A 621 27.17 -32.19 6.89
CA GLN A 621 28.35 -33.03 6.67
C GLN A 621 29.48 -32.29 5.93
N ALA A 622 29.15 -31.48 4.92
CA ALA A 622 30.14 -30.71 4.17
C ALA A 622 30.79 -29.61 5.00
N VAL A 623 30.05 -28.98 5.92
CA VAL A 623 30.57 -28.00 6.88
C VAL A 623 31.58 -28.67 7.81
N LEU A 624 31.24 -29.84 8.38
CA LEU A 624 32.14 -30.63 9.22
C LEU A 624 33.40 -31.06 8.45
N ALA A 625 33.24 -31.61 7.25
CA ALA A 625 34.36 -32.02 6.39
C ALA A 625 35.29 -30.86 6.01
N SER A 626 34.77 -29.64 6.07
CA SER A 626 35.48 -28.40 5.76
C SER A 626 36.31 -27.83 6.90
N ARG A 627 36.42 -28.54 8.03
CA ARG A 627 37.16 -28.13 9.25
C ARG A 627 36.61 -26.84 9.87
N LEU A 628 35.32 -26.58 9.68
CA LEU A 628 34.59 -25.53 10.38
C LEU A 628 33.82 -26.18 11.54
N ASP A 629 34.55 -26.54 12.59
CA ASP A 629 34.01 -27.28 13.74
C ASP A 629 33.27 -26.33 14.69
N PHE A 630 32.06 -25.92 14.31
CA PHE A 630 31.24 -25.05 15.16
C PHE A 630 30.87 -25.72 16.49
N SER A 631 30.83 -24.95 17.57
CA SER A 631 30.50 -25.48 18.91
C SER A 631 29.10 -26.10 18.98
N SER A 632 28.18 -25.62 18.13
CA SER A 632 26.86 -26.21 17.88
C SER A 632 26.31 -25.67 16.56
N SER A 633 25.46 -26.46 15.90
CA SER A 633 24.68 -26.06 14.72
C SER A 633 23.19 -26.11 15.04
N GLU A 634 22.43 -25.13 14.58
CA GLU A 634 20.97 -25.09 14.72
C GLU A 634 20.30 -24.64 13.41
N THR A 635 19.24 -25.34 13.02
CA THR A 635 18.42 -24.98 11.86
C THR A 635 17.18 -24.19 12.29
N VAL A 636 17.07 -22.95 11.83
CA VAL A 636 15.97 -22.03 12.17
C VAL A 636 15.10 -21.80 10.94
N LEU A 637 13.90 -22.38 10.91
CA LEU A 637 12.96 -22.22 9.78
C LEU A 637 12.01 -21.02 9.94
N LYS A 638 11.91 -20.46 11.15
CA LYS A 638 11.01 -19.33 11.49
C LYS A 638 11.78 -18.23 12.24
N PRO A 639 12.57 -17.41 11.53
CA PRO A 639 13.39 -16.34 12.15
C PRO A 639 12.57 -15.38 13.00
N GLY A 640 11.40 -14.95 12.51
CA GLY A 640 10.50 -14.06 13.26
C GLY A 640 9.97 -14.66 14.57
N LEU A 641 9.78 -15.98 14.64
CA LEU A 641 9.36 -16.63 15.88
C LEU A 641 10.45 -16.55 16.95
N VAL A 642 11.71 -16.77 16.55
CA VAL A 642 12.87 -16.63 17.45
C VAL A 642 12.99 -15.19 17.94
N GLY A 643 12.85 -14.21 17.04
CA GLY A 643 12.85 -12.80 17.42
C GLY A 643 11.74 -12.44 18.42
N ALA A 644 10.53 -12.97 18.23
CA ALA A 644 9.43 -12.79 19.17
C ALA A 644 9.73 -13.44 20.54
N GLN A 645 10.31 -14.64 20.56
CA GLN A 645 10.72 -15.31 21.82
C GLN A 645 11.75 -14.49 22.58
N HIS A 646 12.71 -13.90 21.86
CA HIS A 646 13.72 -13.01 22.43
C HIS A 646 13.09 -11.75 23.04
N LEU A 647 12.21 -11.07 22.32
CA LEU A 647 11.47 -9.90 22.84
C LEU A 647 10.67 -10.25 24.09
N LEU A 648 10.00 -11.40 24.11
CA LEU A 648 9.22 -11.84 25.26
C LEU A 648 10.11 -12.11 26.47
N GLN A 649 11.31 -12.64 26.25
CA GLN A 649 12.31 -12.85 27.30
C GLN A 649 12.86 -11.52 27.84
N GLU A 650 13.15 -10.55 26.97
CA GLU A 650 13.57 -9.19 27.37
C GLU A 650 12.46 -8.48 28.16
N ALA A 651 11.21 -8.60 27.73
CA ALA A 651 10.05 -8.05 28.43
C ALA A 651 9.85 -8.69 29.82
N ARG A 652 10.14 -9.99 29.96
CA ARG A 652 10.13 -10.70 31.26
C ARG A 652 11.28 -10.27 32.19
N ASN A 653 12.42 -9.87 31.62
CA ASN A 653 13.64 -9.55 32.38
C ASN A 653 13.83 -8.05 32.68
N GLY A 654 12.94 -7.15 32.24
CA GLY A 654 13.04 -5.70 32.48
C GLY A 654 12.03 -5.13 33.49
N PRO A 655 12.39 -4.03 34.17
CA PRO A 655 13.20 -4.03 35.38
C PRO A 655 12.42 -4.52 36.61
N CYS A 656 13.02 -5.45 37.34
CA CYS A 656 12.71 -5.73 38.74
C CYS A 656 13.86 -5.13 39.58
N SER A 657 13.80 -3.83 39.91
CA SER A 657 14.52 -3.19 41.03
C SER A 657 14.34 -1.65 41.00
N THR A 658 13.70 -1.14 42.07
CA THR A 658 13.74 0.20 42.69
C THR A 658 13.62 1.45 41.82
#